data_AF-A0AAE8W7Z5-F1
#
_entry.id   AF-A0AAE8W7Z5-F1
#
_cell.length_a   1.000
_cell.length_b   1.000
_cell.length_c   1.000
_cell.angle_alpha   90.00
_cell.angle_beta   90.00
_cell.angle_gamma   90.00
#
_symmetry.space_group_name_H-M   'P 1'
#
loop_
_entity.id
_entity.type
_entity.pdbx_description
1 polymer ?
#
loop_
_entity_poly.entity_id
_entity_poly.type
_entity_poly.pdbx_seq_one_letter_code
_entity_poly.pdbx_strand_id
1 'polypeptide(L)'
;MKISFLINNIYGIGGTNRTVINLAEALAVHHEVEIVSVFRRTTATKFEISPRATVRALVDLRPGSSDRGAAGSDEPSEVVPRQEEFYAQYSRFTDQRIIRELKKTDADVVVGTRPSLNLFVAAHTRDGALRVAQEHMTHLAIPPAVRAEMARVYPRLDAITTVTDADARSFMENTPIPGLDVVGIPNSVPQPAVPPSDCTHKVIVSAGRMHHIKRYDLLIRAFGMLAEEFPDWRLRIYGDGGEAGKLRALVTELGLAGRALLMGGFSPIESEWAKGSIAAVTSSAESFGMTLVEAMRCGLPVVSTDCPVGPREILTDGEDGLLVANGDVDAIAWGLRRLMADDALRQAMGATALRNAARYDPAQVAARYVELFEDAARRRAAKAKGYKAPAGPRKTAAALTAVPPTSLGAATVDVTADDAGWLRFSADGPAEGRHRWQFVLRHKPSDGEPLPELPLRTVRKPLDNGGTRYTAAITPSALDHLGDGRWQVTMRAPKTGAVHMKAGIRDTRALIDARDRLIARPPTGPVGWNLPYAQPGGRLMLRTVLRQDHAECVGVEVTDTGIALEGVLCGRRLLKPGALFVVTRRGRHSAHFTVPVHLLGSRRFRAEAPVRWVADHRLERWEDWDWWLRPDPADRSRIRVCHLLEDFPDVKGAYAYPAVPLVGDEPSEYAVIHPARPVWVRPYCSASGAMAMNVVDR
;
A
#
# COMPACT_ATOMS: atom_id res chain seq x y z
N MET A 1 -0.84 0.08 34.69
CA MET A 1 -1.72 -1.02 34.27
C MET A 1 -0.98 -2.01 33.39
N LYS A 2 -1.36 -3.28 33.45
CA LYS A 2 -1.13 -4.29 32.41
C LYS A 2 -2.37 -4.38 31.53
N ILE A 3 -2.22 -4.20 30.22
CA ILE A 3 -3.33 -4.11 29.26
C ILE A 3 -3.18 -5.25 28.24
N SER A 4 -4.23 -6.04 28.07
CA SER A 4 -4.27 -7.18 27.15
C SER A 4 -5.30 -6.96 26.06
N PHE A 5 -4.85 -6.86 24.81
CA PHE A 5 -5.72 -6.80 23.63
C PHE A 5 -5.98 -8.21 23.11
N LEU A 6 -7.25 -8.62 23.04
CA LEU A 6 -7.67 -9.86 22.40
C LEU A 6 -8.12 -9.57 20.96
N ILE A 7 -7.37 -10.09 19.98
CA ILE A 7 -7.60 -9.86 18.55
C ILE A 7 -7.69 -11.17 17.76
N ASN A 8 -8.49 -11.19 16.68
CA ASN A 8 -8.72 -12.41 15.91
C ASN A 8 -7.43 -12.97 15.28
N ASN A 9 -6.69 -12.13 14.55
CA ASN A 9 -5.46 -12.53 13.87
C ASN A 9 -4.54 -11.33 13.58
N ILE A 10 -3.60 -11.06 14.50
CA ILE A 10 -2.62 -9.96 14.35
C ILE A 10 -1.61 -10.20 13.21
N TYR A 11 -1.49 -11.44 12.74
CA TYR A 11 -0.55 -11.82 11.67
C TYR A 11 -1.09 -11.50 10.26
N GLY A 12 -2.34 -11.07 10.14
CA GLY A 12 -2.96 -10.65 8.88
C GLY A 12 -2.73 -9.17 8.52
N ILE A 13 -3.33 -8.74 7.41
CA ILE A 13 -3.44 -7.33 7.02
C ILE A 13 -4.89 -6.90 7.20
N GLY A 14 -5.13 -5.79 7.89
CA GLY A 14 -6.47 -5.24 8.10
C GLY A 14 -6.44 -3.95 8.90
N GLY A 15 -7.52 -3.17 8.81
CA GLY A 15 -7.67 -1.91 9.56
C GLY A 15 -7.60 -2.13 11.07
N THR A 16 -8.34 -3.12 11.59
CA THR A 16 -8.30 -3.51 13.02
C THR A 16 -6.90 -3.87 13.49
N ASN A 17 -6.12 -4.60 12.68
CA ASN A 17 -4.73 -4.93 13.04
C ASN A 17 -3.90 -3.66 13.18
N ARG A 18 -3.98 -2.74 12.22
CA ARG A 18 -3.21 -1.48 12.24
C ARG A 18 -3.57 -0.60 13.44
N THR A 19 -4.86 -0.37 13.69
CA THR A 19 -5.29 0.47 14.82
C THR A 19 -4.98 -0.13 16.19
N VAL A 20 -5.15 -1.45 16.36
CA VAL A 20 -4.76 -2.13 17.61
C VAL A 20 -3.26 -2.01 17.85
N ILE A 21 -2.43 -2.15 16.80
CA ILE A 21 -0.97 -1.95 16.92
C ILE A 21 -0.67 -0.51 17.32
N ASN A 22 -1.20 0.49 16.61
CA ASN A 22 -0.96 1.91 16.91
C ASN A 22 -1.32 2.26 18.36
N LEU A 23 -2.49 1.80 18.83
CA LEU A 23 -2.95 2.04 20.20
C LEU A 23 -2.10 1.27 21.22
N ALA A 24 -1.81 -0.01 20.97
CA ALA A 24 -1.00 -0.83 21.86
C ALA A 24 0.42 -0.25 22.03
N GLU A 25 1.05 0.20 20.95
CA GLU A 25 2.36 0.82 20.98
C GLU A 25 2.37 2.15 21.75
N ALA A 26 1.34 2.98 21.56
CA ALA A 26 1.20 4.24 22.29
C ALA A 26 0.99 4.00 23.79
N LEU A 27 0.15 3.04 24.16
CA LEU A 27 -0.04 2.64 25.55
C LEU A 27 1.22 2.00 26.16
N ALA A 28 2.00 1.26 25.36
CA ALA A 28 3.21 0.58 25.80
C ALA A 28 4.36 1.54 26.20
N VAL A 29 4.20 2.85 25.95
CA VAL A 29 5.14 3.87 26.46
C VAL A 29 5.08 3.97 27.99
N HIS A 30 3.90 3.78 28.59
CA HIS A 30 3.66 3.98 30.03
C HIS A 30 3.03 2.76 30.72
N HIS A 31 2.68 1.72 29.97
CA HIS A 31 1.98 0.54 30.46
C HIS A 31 2.62 -0.75 29.94
N GLU A 32 2.41 -1.84 30.67
CA GLU A 32 2.74 -3.18 30.17
C GLU A 32 1.63 -3.59 29.20
N VAL A 33 1.96 -3.83 27.93
CA VAL A 33 0.96 -4.15 26.90
C VAL A 33 1.26 -5.50 26.26
N GLU A 34 0.23 -6.34 26.15
CA GLU A 34 0.26 -7.54 25.35
C GLU A 34 -0.85 -7.54 24.29
N ILE A 35 -0.55 -8.09 23.12
CA ILE A 35 -1.50 -8.40 22.05
C ILE A 35 -1.62 -9.92 21.96
N VAL A 36 -2.78 -10.42 22.34
CA VAL A 36 -3.14 -11.83 22.32
C VAL A 36 -3.97 -12.10 21.07
N SER A 37 -3.32 -12.69 20.08
CA SER A 37 -3.97 -13.13 18.85
C SER A 37 -4.67 -14.47 19.08
N VAL A 38 -5.92 -14.64 18.66
CA VAL A 38 -6.58 -15.95 18.71
C VAL A 38 -5.85 -16.90 17.78
N PHE A 39 -5.65 -16.51 16.52
CA PHE A 39 -5.02 -17.34 15.51
C PHE A 39 -3.61 -16.88 15.15
N ARG A 40 -2.76 -17.85 14.84
CA ARG A 40 -1.51 -17.66 14.08
C ARG A 40 -1.52 -18.56 12.86
N ARG A 41 -1.41 -17.97 11.67
CA ARG A 41 -1.35 -18.70 10.39
C ARG A 41 -0.01 -18.54 9.67
N THR A 42 0.78 -17.55 10.07
CA THR A 42 2.10 -17.26 9.52
C THR A 42 3.12 -17.06 10.64
N THR A 43 4.40 -17.20 10.31
CA THR A 43 5.46 -17.06 11.32
C THR A 43 5.68 -15.60 11.73
N ALA A 44 5.62 -14.66 10.77
CA ALA A 44 5.80 -13.24 11.01
C ALA A 44 4.50 -12.46 10.82
N THR A 45 4.36 -11.36 11.55
CA THR A 45 3.32 -10.35 11.35
C THR A 45 3.55 -9.60 10.03
N LYS A 46 2.48 -9.02 9.49
CA LYS A 46 2.54 -8.23 8.26
C LYS A 46 2.86 -6.77 8.53
N PHE A 47 2.44 -6.27 9.68
CA PHE A 47 2.89 -5.00 10.23
C PHE A 47 4.03 -5.25 11.21
N GLU A 48 4.97 -4.31 11.25
CA GLU A 48 5.96 -4.24 12.31
C GLU A 48 5.25 -3.87 13.62
N ILE A 49 5.70 -4.43 14.73
CA ILE A 49 5.16 -4.17 16.06
C ILE A 49 6.35 -3.88 16.97
N SER A 50 6.27 -2.75 17.67
CA SER A 50 7.29 -2.30 18.61
C SER A 50 7.60 -3.40 19.62
N PRO A 51 8.90 -3.64 19.93
CA PRO A 51 9.30 -4.58 20.97
C PRO A 51 8.79 -4.19 22.38
N ARG A 52 8.23 -2.99 22.56
CA ARG A 52 7.57 -2.61 23.83
C ARG A 52 6.25 -3.35 24.07
N ALA A 53 5.57 -3.81 23.02
CA ALA A 53 4.36 -4.60 23.11
C ALA A 53 4.68 -6.08 22.85
N THR A 54 4.23 -6.96 23.74
CA THR A 54 4.42 -8.40 23.54
C THR A 54 3.32 -8.96 22.65
N VAL A 55 3.66 -9.92 21.78
CA VAL A 55 2.70 -10.54 20.86
C VAL A 55 2.76 -12.04 20.99
N ARG A 56 1.60 -12.67 21.19
CA ARG A 56 1.48 -14.14 21.26
C ARG A 56 0.19 -14.62 20.62
N ALA A 57 0.11 -15.92 20.35
CA ALA A 57 -1.07 -16.55 19.80
C ALA A 57 -1.62 -17.64 20.72
N LEU A 58 -2.95 -17.78 20.76
CA LEU A 58 -3.61 -18.84 21.52
C LEU A 58 -3.71 -20.16 20.75
N VAL A 59 -3.90 -20.06 19.43
CA VAL A 59 -4.07 -21.21 18.52
C VAL A 59 -3.14 -21.05 17.33
N ASP A 60 -2.22 -22.00 17.15
CA ASP A 60 -1.27 -22.01 16.04
C ASP A 60 -1.74 -22.95 14.92
N LEU A 61 -2.19 -22.37 13.80
CA LEU A 61 -2.72 -23.10 12.65
C LEU A 61 -1.69 -23.27 11.51
N ARG A 62 -0.41 -23.01 11.77
CA ARG A 62 0.65 -23.24 10.78
C ARG A 62 0.78 -24.73 10.43
N PRO A 63 1.21 -25.08 9.21
CA PRO A 63 1.51 -26.47 8.86
C PRO A 63 2.45 -27.12 9.88
N GLY A 64 2.10 -28.31 10.38
CA GLY A 64 2.87 -29.07 11.37
C GLY A 64 2.66 -28.67 12.84
N SER A 65 1.80 -27.68 13.13
CA SER A 65 1.45 -27.32 14.51
C SER A 65 0.55 -28.35 15.17
N SER A 66 0.73 -28.57 16.49
CA SER A 66 -0.09 -29.49 17.30
C SER A 66 -1.54 -29.05 17.46
N ASP A 67 -1.84 -27.76 17.31
CA ASP A 67 -3.20 -27.25 17.44
C ASP A 67 -4.04 -27.53 16.18
N ARG A 68 -3.40 -27.89 15.05
CA ARG A 68 -4.10 -28.16 13.80
C ARG A 68 -4.80 -29.52 13.87
N GLY A 69 -6.13 -29.50 13.89
CA GLY A 69 -6.93 -30.73 14.05
C GLY A 69 -7.00 -31.23 15.49
N ALA A 70 -6.75 -30.35 16.48
CA ALA A 70 -6.95 -30.69 17.89
C ALA A 70 -8.42 -31.07 18.17
N ALA A 71 -8.64 -31.92 19.18
CA ALA A 71 -9.99 -32.34 19.57
C ALA A 71 -10.92 -31.14 19.81
N GLY A 72 -12.13 -31.19 19.26
CA GLY A 72 -13.09 -30.09 19.27
C GLY A 72 -12.86 -29.01 18.22
N SER A 73 -11.90 -29.18 17.30
CA SER A 73 -11.69 -28.24 16.18
C SER A 73 -12.77 -28.32 15.10
N ASP A 74 -13.41 -29.48 14.96
CA ASP A 74 -14.52 -29.71 14.01
C ASP A 74 -15.90 -29.48 14.66
N GLU A 75 -15.94 -29.21 15.97
CA GLU A 75 -17.15 -28.87 16.70
C GLU A 75 -17.37 -27.35 16.64
N PRO A 76 -18.58 -26.86 16.31
CA PRO A 76 -18.87 -25.44 16.22
C PRO A 76 -18.64 -24.73 17.57
N SER A 77 -18.33 -23.43 17.52
CA SER A 77 -18.28 -22.57 18.71
C SER A 77 -19.63 -22.57 19.45
N GLU A 78 -19.55 -22.62 20.78
CA GLU A 78 -20.70 -22.51 21.70
C GLU A 78 -20.93 -21.05 22.12
N VAL A 79 -19.94 -20.17 21.95
CA VAL A 79 -20.00 -18.76 22.37
C VAL A 79 -20.29 -17.81 21.20
N VAL A 80 -19.70 -18.07 20.02
CA VAL A 80 -19.85 -17.19 18.86
C VAL A 80 -21.16 -17.50 18.13
N PRO A 81 -22.07 -16.53 17.94
CA PRO A 81 -23.33 -16.77 17.23
C PRO A 81 -23.10 -17.14 15.76
N ARG A 82 -23.94 -18.01 15.21
CA ARG A 82 -23.84 -18.49 13.81
C ARG A 82 -23.84 -17.38 12.76
N GLN A 83 -24.51 -16.27 13.05
CA GLN A 83 -24.65 -15.13 12.16
C GLN A 83 -23.43 -14.19 12.21
N GLU A 84 -22.50 -14.37 13.15
CA GLU A 84 -21.29 -13.56 13.23
C GLU A 84 -20.38 -13.83 12.02
N GLU A 85 -19.82 -12.78 11.42
CA GLU A 85 -19.08 -12.85 10.15
C GLU A 85 -17.94 -13.89 10.16
N PHE A 86 -17.31 -14.11 11.30
CA PHE A 86 -16.17 -15.03 11.43
C PHE A 86 -16.55 -16.30 12.20
N TYR A 87 -17.84 -16.59 12.39
CA TYR A 87 -18.31 -17.79 13.09
C TYR A 87 -17.57 -19.06 12.68
N ALA A 88 -17.42 -19.28 11.37
CA ALA A 88 -16.75 -20.45 10.80
C ALA A 88 -15.25 -20.57 11.14
N GLN A 89 -14.63 -19.53 11.71
CA GLN A 89 -13.24 -19.60 12.18
C GLN A 89 -13.14 -20.12 13.62
N TYR A 90 -14.23 -20.05 14.39
CA TYR A 90 -14.26 -20.47 15.78
C TYR A 90 -14.86 -21.88 15.91
N SER A 91 -14.28 -22.63 16.83
CA SER A 91 -14.68 -23.97 17.20
C SER A 91 -14.67 -24.11 18.72
N ARG A 92 -15.25 -25.18 19.23
CA ARG A 92 -15.23 -25.51 20.66
C ARG A 92 -13.80 -25.53 21.22
N PHE A 93 -12.83 -26.01 20.45
CA PHE A 93 -11.42 -25.96 20.83
C PHE A 93 -10.93 -24.51 21.01
N THR A 94 -11.23 -23.62 20.07
CA THR A 94 -10.83 -22.21 20.17
C THR A 94 -11.50 -21.52 21.35
N ASP A 95 -12.78 -21.81 21.61
CA ASP A 95 -13.52 -21.28 22.76
C ASP A 95 -12.80 -21.66 24.06
N GLN A 96 -12.43 -22.92 24.22
CA GLN A 96 -11.71 -23.40 25.42
C GLN A 96 -10.37 -22.69 25.61
N ARG A 97 -9.64 -22.41 24.53
CA ARG A 97 -8.35 -21.69 24.59
C ARG A 97 -8.54 -20.23 25.02
N ILE A 98 -9.53 -19.54 24.44
CA ILE A 98 -9.87 -18.16 24.79
C ILE A 98 -10.39 -18.07 26.24
N ILE A 99 -11.33 -18.94 26.63
CA ILE A 99 -11.89 -18.96 27.99
C ILE A 99 -10.80 -19.22 29.02
N ARG A 100 -9.89 -20.17 28.75
CA ARG A 100 -8.76 -20.46 29.64
C ARG A 100 -7.84 -19.25 29.80
N GLU A 101 -7.58 -18.53 28.71
CA GLU A 101 -6.79 -17.29 28.74
C GLU A 101 -7.45 -16.23 29.61
N LEU A 102 -8.72 -15.91 29.35
CA LEU A 102 -9.47 -14.87 30.05
C LEU A 102 -9.67 -15.14 31.55
N LYS A 103 -9.74 -16.42 31.94
CA LYS A 103 -9.80 -16.82 33.35
C LYS A 103 -8.45 -16.73 34.08
N LYS A 104 -7.32 -16.84 33.36
CA LYS A 104 -5.97 -16.94 33.93
C LYS A 104 -5.12 -15.68 33.77
N THR A 105 -5.49 -14.76 32.87
CA THR A 105 -4.74 -13.54 32.61
C THR A 105 -4.50 -12.75 33.90
N ASP A 106 -3.32 -12.15 34.04
CA ASP A 106 -2.95 -11.23 35.12
C ASP A 106 -3.14 -9.76 34.71
N ALA A 107 -3.68 -9.49 33.52
CA ALA A 107 -3.94 -8.15 33.03
C ALA A 107 -4.96 -7.40 33.91
N ASP A 108 -4.74 -6.11 34.08
CA ASP A 108 -5.64 -5.20 34.78
C ASP A 108 -6.85 -4.81 33.90
N VAL A 109 -6.61 -4.72 32.59
CA VAL A 109 -7.60 -4.38 31.56
C VAL A 109 -7.51 -5.39 30.43
N VAL A 110 -8.65 -5.96 30.03
CA VAL A 110 -8.77 -6.82 28.86
C VAL A 110 -9.69 -6.14 27.84
N VAL A 111 -9.16 -5.91 26.64
CA VAL A 111 -9.85 -5.24 25.55
C VAL A 111 -10.14 -6.26 24.45
N GLY A 112 -11.41 -6.55 24.21
CA GLY A 112 -11.83 -7.27 23.01
C GLY A 112 -11.94 -6.30 21.82
N THR A 113 -11.69 -6.78 20.61
CA THR A 113 -11.52 -5.91 19.43
C THR A 113 -12.56 -6.13 18.32
N ARG A 114 -13.64 -6.86 18.63
CA ARG A 114 -14.76 -7.16 17.71
C ARG A 114 -15.89 -7.91 18.43
N PRO A 115 -17.10 -7.97 17.86
CA PRO A 115 -18.27 -8.52 18.55
C PRO A 115 -18.06 -9.93 19.11
N SER A 116 -17.51 -10.86 18.31
CA SER A 116 -17.23 -12.23 18.75
C SER A 116 -16.30 -12.30 19.97
N LEU A 117 -15.23 -11.50 20.00
CA LEU A 117 -14.26 -11.47 21.08
C LEU A 117 -14.78 -10.73 22.31
N ASN A 118 -15.57 -9.68 22.08
CA ASN A 118 -16.22 -8.91 23.13
C ASN A 118 -17.21 -9.77 23.92
N LEU A 119 -17.90 -10.72 23.27
CA LEU A 119 -18.74 -11.72 23.96
C LEU A 119 -17.91 -12.59 24.92
N PHE A 120 -16.73 -13.08 24.49
CA PHE A 120 -15.84 -13.82 25.37
C PHE A 120 -15.33 -12.96 26.54
N VAL A 121 -14.86 -11.74 26.23
CA VAL A 121 -14.31 -10.81 27.23
C VAL A 121 -15.36 -10.50 28.30
N ALA A 122 -16.58 -10.17 27.90
CA ALA A 122 -17.69 -9.92 28.81
C ALA A 122 -18.07 -11.14 29.66
N ALA A 123 -18.15 -12.34 29.05
CA ALA A 123 -18.67 -13.53 29.72
C ALA A 123 -17.65 -14.26 30.60
N HIS A 124 -16.35 -14.22 30.27
CA HIS A 124 -15.36 -15.16 30.81
C HIS A 124 -14.11 -14.54 31.44
N THR A 125 -13.90 -13.24 31.29
CA THR A 125 -12.79 -12.55 31.97
C THR A 125 -13.00 -12.56 33.47
N ARG A 126 -11.94 -12.90 34.24
CA ARG A 126 -11.96 -12.91 35.71
C ARG A 126 -12.43 -11.57 36.31
N ASP A 127 -13.01 -11.62 37.51
CA ASP A 127 -13.61 -10.43 38.16
C ASP A 127 -12.62 -9.36 38.62
N GLY A 128 -11.32 -9.66 38.67
CA GLY A 128 -10.31 -8.67 39.03
C GLY A 128 -9.81 -7.81 37.85
N ALA A 129 -10.27 -8.06 36.62
CA ALA A 129 -9.86 -7.28 35.45
C ALA A 129 -11.04 -6.48 34.89
N LEU A 130 -10.74 -5.28 34.39
CA LEU A 130 -11.70 -4.50 33.59
C LEU A 130 -11.93 -5.17 32.24
N ARG A 131 -13.18 -5.14 31.79
CA ARG A 131 -13.67 -5.75 30.56
C ARG A 131 -14.13 -4.64 29.64
N VAL A 132 -13.38 -4.43 28.56
CA VAL A 132 -13.66 -3.36 27.60
C VAL A 132 -13.94 -3.97 26.24
N ALA A 133 -15.04 -3.53 25.62
CA ALA A 133 -15.32 -3.82 24.22
C ALA A 133 -14.82 -2.67 23.34
N GLN A 134 -14.03 -2.99 22.32
CA GLN A 134 -13.67 -2.06 21.25
C GLN A 134 -14.30 -2.54 19.95
N GLU A 135 -15.23 -1.75 19.42
CA GLU A 135 -15.96 -2.03 18.18
C GLU A 135 -15.33 -1.29 16.99
N HIS A 136 -14.96 -2.06 15.96
CA HIS A 136 -14.38 -1.54 14.71
C HIS A 136 -15.32 -1.62 13.51
N MET A 137 -16.46 -2.27 13.69
CA MET A 137 -17.56 -2.35 12.72
C MET A 137 -18.62 -1.34 13.13
N THR A 138 -19.33 -0.75 12.16
CA THR A 138 -20.49 0.06 12.49
C THR A 138 -21.56 -0.82 13.14
N HIS A 139 -22.21 -0.30 14.17
CA HIS A 139 -23.18 -1.05 14.97
C HIS A 139 -24.30 -1.65 14.10
N LEU A 140 -24.79 -0.90 13.11
CA LEU A 140 -25.85 -1.36 12.21
C LEU A 140 -25.40 -2.43 11.22
N ALA A 141 -24.10 -2.56 10.95
CA ALA A 141 -23.55 -3.65 10.15
C ALA A 141 -23.48 -4.98 10.93
N ILE A 142 -23.55 -4.94 12.26
CA ILE A 142 -23.57 -6.15 13.10
C ILE A 142 -24.96 -6.82 12.95
N PRO A 143 -25.05 -8.12 12.63
CA PRO A 143 -26.35 -8.79 12.43
C PRO A 143 -27.27 -8.72 13.67
N PRO A 144 -28.60 -8.59 13.50
CA PRO A 144 -29.54 -8.45 14.62
C PRO A 144 -29.42 -9.56 15.68
N ALA A 145 -29.20 -10.82 15.27
CA ALA A 145 -29.00 -11.94 16.20
C ALA A 145 -27.75 -11.78 17.07
N VAL A 146 -26.67 -11.22 16.50
CA VAL A 146 -25.45 -10.92 17.26
C VAL A 146 -25.70 -9.76 18.21
N ARG A 147 -26.43 -8.72 17.79
CA ARG A 147 -26.81 -7.59 18.67
C ARG A 147 -27.68 -8.03 19.85
N ALA A 148 -28.58 -8.99 19.65
CA ALA A 148 -29.37 -9.57 20.75
C ALA A 148 -28.47 -10.27 21.78
N GLU A 149 -27.47 -11.01 21.32
CA GLU A 149 -26.47 -11.61 22.21
C GLU A 149 -25.59 -10.56 22.91
N MET A 150 -25.24 -9.47 22.22
CA MET A 150 -24.55 -8.33 22.84
C MET A 150 -25.41 -7.75 23.96
N ALA A 151 -26.69 -7.44 23.73
CA ALA A 151 -27.60 -6.94 24.76
C ALA A 151 -27.69 -7.86 25.98
N ARG A 152 -27.63 -9.19 25.76
CA ARG A 152 -27.68 -10.20 26.82
C ARG A 152 -26.38 -10.29 27.64
N VAL A 153 -25.21 -10.13 27.00
CA VAL A 153 -23.90 -10.45 27.60
C VAL A 153 -23.10 -9.20 27.98
N TYR A 154 -23.20 -8.12 27.21
CA TYR A 154 -22.46 -6.87 27.43
C TYR A 154 -22.78 -6.12 28.73
N PRO A 155 -23.91 -6.33 29.44
CA PRO A 155 -24.06 -5.78 30.79
C PRO A 155 -22.95 -6.18 31.79
N ARG A 156 -22.10 -7.16 31.45
CA ARG A 156 -20.92 -7.56 32.24
C ARG A 156 -19.65 -6.76 31.93
N LEU A 157 -19.66 -5.95 30.87
CA LEU A 157 -18.56 -5.05 30.51
C LEU A 157 -18.52 -3.86 31.48
N ASP A 158 -17.37 -3.20 31.51
CA ASP A 158 -17.19 -1.94 32.27
C ASP A 158 -17.21 -0.70 31.36
N ALA A 159 -16.88 -0.87 30.08
CA ALA A 159 -16.97 0.16 29.05
C ALA A 159 -17.11 -0.43 27.64
N ILE A 160 -17.73 0.33 26.75
CA ILE A 160 -17.76 0.07 25.30
C ILE A 160 -17.17 1.27 24.58
N THR A 161 -16.30 1.00 23.61
CA THR A 161 -15.79 2.02 22.69
C THR A 161 -16.20 1.68 21.26
N THR A 162 -16.65 2.69 20.54
CA THR A 162 -16.77 2.68 19.08
C THR A 162 -15.66 3.57 18.51
N VAL A 163 -15.47 3.54 17.19
CA VAL A 163 -14.43 4.35 16.53
C VAL A 163 -14.90 5.76 16.12
N THR A 164 -16.18 6.08 16.33
CA THR A 164 -16.82 7.37 16.02
C THR A 164 -17.94 7.67 17.00
N ASP A 165 -18.23 8.96 17.20
CA ASP A 165 -19.32 9.38 18.08
C ASP A 165 -20.70 9.08 17.47
N ALA A 166 -20.83 9.15 16.14
CA ALA A 166 -22.03 8.74 15.42
C ALA A 166 -22.37 7.26 15.64
N ASP A 167 -21.36 6.38 15.62
CA ASP A 167 -21.60 4.96 15.87
C ASP A 167 -21.90 4.68 17.35
N ALA A 168 -21.30 5.45 18.28
CA ALA A 168 -21.67 5.36 19.70
C ALA A 168 -23.15 5.71 19.92
N ARG A 169 -23.64 6.79 19.30
CA ARG A 169 -25.06 7.18 19.34
C ARG A 169 -25.94 6.08 18.74
N SER A 170 -25.59 5.60 17.55
CA SER A 170 -26.30 4.49 16.88
C SER A 170 -26.38 3.23 17.77
N PHE A 171 -25.29 2.88 18.46
CA PHE A 171 -25.27 1.78 19.41
C PHE A 171 -26.26 2.00 20.55
N MET A 172 -26.23 3.17 21.20
CA MET A 172 -27.10 3.48 22.34
C MET A 172 -28.58 3.48 21.96
N GLU A 173 -28.91 3.92 20.74
CA GLU A 173 -30.28 3.93 20.22
C GLU A 173 -30.80 2.53 19.88
N ASN A 174 -29.94 1.67 19.29
CA ASN A 174 -30.37 0.39 18.72
C ASN A 174 -30.10 -0.83 19.63
N THR A 175 -29.18 -0.70 20.60
CA THR A 175 -28.86 -1.73 21.61
C THR A 175 -28.57 -1.06 22.97
N PRO A 176 -29.59 -0.47 23.62
CA PRO A 176 -29.40 0.21 24.90
C PRO A 176 -28.99 -0.78 26.00
N ILE A 177 -27.92 -0.46 26.72
CA ILE A 177 -27.44 -1.24 27.87
C ILE A 177 -27.43 -0.31 29.10
N PRO A 178 -28.43 -0.42 30.00
CA PRO A 178 -28.53 0.48 31.14
C PRO A 178 -27.28 0.49 32.03
N GLY A 179 -26.77 1.69 32.29
CA GLY A 179 -25.65 1.91 33.21
C GLY A 179 -24.26 1.58 32.65
N LEU A 180 -24.14 1.40 31.33
CA LEU A 180 -22.88 1.18 30.62
C LEU A 180 -22.63 2.32 29.63
N ASP A 181 -21.47 2.95 29.74
CA ASP A 181 -21.08 4.04 28.85
C ASP A 181 -20.58 3.49 27.51
N VAL A 182 -21.10 4.07 26.43
CA VAL A 182 -20.65 3.85 25.06
C VAL A 182 -20.00 5.14 24.56
N VAL A 183 -18.70 5.11 24.30
CA VAL A 183 -17.92 6.31 23.96
C VAL A 183 -17.26 6.14 22.59
N GLY A 184 -17.40 7.13 21.72
CA GLY A 184 -16.63 7.19 20.49
C GLY A 184 -15.18 7.58 20.78
N ILE A 185 -14.22 6.70 20.51
CA ILE A 185 -12.78 7.02 20.57
C ILE A 185 -12.17 6.70 19.20
N PRO A 186 -11.66 7.70 18.47
CA PRO A 186 -11.20 7.52 17.10
C PRO A 186 -9.99 6.60 17.03
N ASN A 187 -9.81 5.95 15.89
CA ASN A 187 -8.57 5.27 15.61
C ASN A 187 -7.41 6.28 15.48
N SER A 188 -6.21 5.85 15.84
CA SER A 188 -5.01 6.69 15.74
C SER A 188 -4.19 6.40 14.48
N VAL A 189 -3.56 7.45 13.95
CA VAL A 189 -2.65 7.38 12.81
C VAL A 189 -1.33 8.04 13.22
N PRO A 190 -0.21 7.28 13.25
CA PRO A 190 1.11 7.82 13.55
C PRO A 190 1.53 8.94 12.60
N GLN A 191 2.41 9.81 13.08
CA GLN A 191 3.04 10.81 12.22
C GLN A 191 3.85 10.12 11.11
N PRO A 192 3.64 10.49 9.82
CA PRO A 192 4.47 10.00 8.73
C PRO A 192 5.94 10.34 8.92
N ALA A 193 6.83 9.41 8.61
CA ALA A 193 8.27 9.65 8.58
C ALA A 193 8.76 10.18 7.22
N VAL A 194 7.86 10.78 6.44
CA VAL A 194 8.16 11.57 5.24
C VAL A 194 7.71 13.02 5.44
N PRO A 195 8.41 14.01 4.84
CA PRO A 195 7.89 15.37 4.75
C PRO A 195 6.50 15.39 4.10
N PRO A 196 5.57 16.25 4.57
CA PRO A 196 4.26 16.41 3.94
C PRO A 196 4.36 16.75 2.44
N SER A 197 3.27 16.51 1.72
CA SER A 197 3.10 16.99 0.34
C SER A 197 3.04 18.52 0.32
N ASP A 198 3.61 19.11 -0.73
CA ASP A 198 3.46 20.53 -1.07
C ASP A 198 2.27 20.79 -2.01
N CYS A 199 1.51 19.74 -2.35
CA CYS A 199 0.35 19.75 -3.23
C CYS A 199 0.62 20.32 -4.64
N THR A 200 1.84 20.13 -5.17
CA THR A 200 2.23 20.58 -6.51
C THR A 200 2.12 19.50 -7.59
N HIS A 201 2.41 18.24 -7.27
CA HIS A 201 2.35 17.13 -8.23
C HIS A 201 0.91 16.88 -8.70
N LYS A 202 0.68 16.79 -10.00
CA LYS A 202 -0.66 16.58 -10.58
C LYS A 202 -1.11 15.11 -10.45
N VAL A 203 -1.20 14.62 -9.20
CA VAL A 203 -1.52 13.24 -8.85
C VAL A 203 -2.65 13.22 -7.82
N ILE A 204 -3.74 12.51 -8.14
CA ILE A 204 -4.78 12.11 -7.20
C ILE A 204 -4.39 10.75 -6.64
N VAL A 205 -4.38 10.60 -5.32
CA VAL A 205 -4.06 9.35 -4.64
C VAL A 205 -5.30 8.81 -3.95
N SER A 206 -5.52 7.52 -4.07
CA SER A 206 -6.52 6.78 -3.31
C SER A 206 -5.91 5.48 -2.81
N ALA A 207 -6.25 5.04 -1.59
CA ALA A 207 -5.73 3.81 -1.03
C ALA A 207 -6.77 3.01 -0.27
N GLY A 208 -6.65 1.68 -0.31
CA GLY A 208 -7.53 0.74 0.39
C GLY A 208 -7.82 -0.52 -0.41
N ARG A 209 -8.41 -1.52 0.24
CA ARG A 209 -8.77 -2.79 -0.40
C ARG A 209 -9.67 -2.56 -1.63
N MET A 210 -9.35 -3.18 -2.76
CA MET A 210 -10.20 -3.14 -3.97
C MET A 210 -11.43 -4.02 -3.78
N HIS A 211 -12.39 -3.47 -3.05
CA HIS A 211 -13.66 -4.07 -2.68
C HIS A 211 -14.79 -3.10 -3.06
N HIS A 212 -15.97 -3.63 -3.39
CA HIS A 212 -17.09 -2.82 -3.89
C HIS A 212 -17.44 -1.65 -2.95
N ILE A 213 -17.32 -1.80 -1.62
CA ILE A 213 -17.58 -0.72 -0.66
C ILE A 213 -16.69 0.51 -0.89
N LYS A 214 -15.47 0.38 -1.44
CA LYS A 214 -14.57 1.53 -1.69
C LYS A 214 -14.96 2.37 -2.91
N ARG A 215 -15.86 1.85 -3.75
CA ARG A 215 -16.41 2.51 -4.95
C ARG A 215 -15.36 3.16 -5.87
N TYR A 216 -14.23 2.48 -6.09
CA TYR A 216 -13.24 2.95 -7.07
C TYR A 216 -13.81 3.01 -8.49
N ASP A 217 -14.91 2.30 -8.79
CA ASP A 217 -15.67 2.47 -10.02
C ASP A 217 -16.17 3.91 -10.20
N LEU A 218 -16.71 4.54 -9.15
CA LEU A 218 -17.16 5.92 -9.20
C LEU A 218 -16.00 6.88 -9.32
N LEU A 219 -14.92 6.65 -8.57
CA LEU A 219 -13.72 7.49 -8.65
C LEU A 219 -13.13 7.51 -10.07
N ILE A 220 -13.01 6.34 -10.71
CA ILE A 220 -12.49 6.22 -12.08
C ILE A 220 -13.41 6.92 -13.07
N ARG A 221 -14.74 6.76 -12.96
CA ARG A 221 -15.71 7.45 -13.83
C ARG A 221 -15.66 8.96 -13.66
N ALA A 222 -15.64 9.44 -12.42
CA ALA A 222 -15.52 10.87 -12.10
C ALA A 222 -14.23 11.47 -12.66
N PHE A 223 -13.09 10.80 -12.48
CA PHE A 223 -11.84 11.23 -13.10
C PHE A 223 -11.89 11.19 -14.64
N GLY A 224 -12.56 10.20 -15.22
CA GLY A 224 -12.77 10.09 -16.66
C GLY A 224 -13.47 11.30 -17.28
N MET A 225 -14.47 11.86 -16.58
CA MET A 225 -15.18 13.07 -17.00
C MET A 225 -14.27 14.32 -17.03
N LEU A 226 -13.15 14.30 -16.32
CA LEU A 226 -12.22 15.43 -16.17
C LEU A 226 -10.95 15.26 -17.00
N ALA A 227 -10.72 14.08 -17.56
CA ALA A 227 -9.40 13.70 -18.04
C ALA A 227 -8.95 14.49 -19.29
N GLU A 228 -9.89 14.98 -20.10
CA GLU A 228 -9.59 15.89 -21.23
C GLU A 228 -9.35 17.33 -20.78
N GLU A 229 -10.11 17.81 -19.76
CA GLU A 229 -9.96 19.14 -19.18
C GLU A 229 -8.62 19.27 -18.41
N PHE A 230 -8.14 18.16 -17.85
CA PHE A 230 -6.94 18.09 -17.01
C PHE A 230 -5.96 16.99 -17.49
N PRO A 231 -5.34 17.15 -18.67
CA PRO A 231 -4.58 16.08 -19.33
C PRO A 231 -3.30 15.67 -18.58
N ASP A 232 -2.74 16.57 -17.76
CA ASP A 232 -1.50 16.32 -17.00
C ASP A 232 -1.74 15.60 -15.67
N TRP A 233 -3.01 15.45 -15.26
CA TRP A 233 -3.34 14.79 -14.00
C TRP A 233 -3.36 13.27 -14.14
N ARG A 234 -2.91 12.58 -13.10
CA ARG A 234 -2.99 11.11 -12.98
C ARG A 234 -3.74 10.69 -11.73
N LEU A 235 -4.52 9.63 -11.83
CA LEU A 235 -5.15 8.95 -10.70
C LEU A 235 -4.34 7.69 -10.34
N ARG A 236 -3.88 7.58 -9.10
CA ARG A 236 -3.16 6.42 -8.57
C ARG A 236 -3.96 5.75 -7.46
N ILE A 237 -4.35 4.50 -7.67
CA ILE A 237 -5.13 3.70 -6.72
C ILE A 237 -4.23 2.60 -6.14
N TYR A 238 -3.97 2.67 -4.84
CA TYR A 238 -3.15 1.72 -4.08
C TYR A 238 -4.03 0.71 -3.33
N GLY A 239 -3.66 -0.55 -3.42
CA GLY A 239 -4.35 -1.66 -2.77
C GLY A 239 -4.56 -2.84 -3.71
N ASP A 240 -5.06 -3.93 -3.14
CA ASP A 240 -5.40 -5.16 -3.86
C ASP A 240 -6.80 -5.62 -3.48
N GLY A 241 -7.41 -6.48 -4.29
CA GLY A 241 -8.70 -7.07 -4.00
C GLY A 241 -9.40 -7.65 -5.23
N GLY A 242 -10.57 -8.27 -5.00
CA GLY A 242 -11.32 -8.99 -6.03
C GLY A 242 -11.82 -8.12 -7.19
N GLU A 243 -11.97 -6.81 -6.97
CA GLU A 243 -12.46 -5.89 -8.00
C GLU A 243 -11.35 -5.43 -8.98
N ALA A 244 -10.07 -5.76 -8.74
CA ALA A 244 -8.96 -5.29 -9.56
C ALA A 244 -9.15 -5.55 -11.07
N GLY A 245 -9.67 -6.73 -11.44
CA GLY A 245 -9.94 -7.08 -12.84
C GLY A 245 -11.01 -6.19 -13.49
N LYS A 246 -12.12 -5.93 -12.78
CA LYS A 246 -13.21 -5.06 -13.25
C LYS A 246 -12.76 -3.61 -13.36
N LEU A 247 -11.98 -3.13 -12.39
CA LEU A 247 -11.43 -1.77 -12.40
C LEU A 247 -10.47 -1.56 -13.57
N ARG A 248 -9.61 -2.55 -13.90
CA ARG A 248 -8.76 -2.47 -15.11
C ARG A 248 -9.61 -2.41 -16.39
N ALA A 249 -10.67 -3.21 -16.47
CA ALA A 249 -11.57 -3.18 -17.62
C ALA A 249 -12.24 -1.81 -17.77
N LEU A 250 -12.67 -1.20 -16.66
CA LEU A 250 -13.26 0.15 -16.65
C LEU A 250 -12.27 1.24 -17.07
N VAL A 251 -11.02 1.19 -16.60
CA VAL A 251 -9.95 2.11 -17.06
C VAL A 251 -9.77 2.03 -18.57
N THR A 252 -9.78 0.81 -19.11
CA THR A 252 -9.68 0.56 -20.56
C THR A 252 -10.90 1.08 -21.31
N GLU A 253 -12.12 0.79 -20.83
CA GLU A 253 -13.40 1.23 -21.42
C GLU A 253 -13.47 2.76 -21.54
N LEU A 254 -12.96 3.48 -20.54
CA LEU A 254 -13.01 4.94 -20.49
C LEU A 254 -11.81 5.63 -21.17
N GLY A 255 -10.91 4.89 -21.83
CA GLY A 255 -9.73 5.48 -22.48
C GLY A 255 -8.77 6.16 -21.48
N LEU A 256 -8.64 5.59 -20.28
CA LEU A 256 -7.80 6.14 -19.20
C LEU A 256 -6.45 5.41 -19.07
N ALA A 257 -6.04 4.68 -20.10
CA ALA A 257 -4.72 4.03 -20.16
C ALA A 257 -3.60 5.04 -19.88
N GLY A 258 -2.75 4.75 -18.90
CA GLY A 258 -1.67 5.66 -18.46
C GLY A 258 -2.10 6.88 -17.64
N ARG A 259 -3.41 7.15 -17.51
CA ARG A 259 -3.97 8.24 -16.68
C ARG A 259 -4.55 7.74 -15.36
N ALA A 260 -5.25 6.61 -15.35
CA ALA A 260 -5.71 5.93 -14.15
C ALA A 260 -4.92 4.63 -13.93
N LEU A 261 -4.16 4.57 -12.83
CA LEU A 261 -3.19 3.53 -12.55
C LEU A 261 -3.59 2.70 -11.33
N LEU A 262 -3.59 1.37 -11.47
CA LEU A 262 -3.80 0.45 -10.35
C LEU A 262 -2.45 -0.01 -9.81
N MET A 263 -2.01 0.60 -8.72
CA MET A 263 -0.64 0.50 -8.22
C MET A 263 -0.35 -0.79 -7.44
N GLY A 264 -1.39 -1.58 -7.15
CA GLY A 264 -1.30 -2.76 -6.28
C GLY A 264 -1.08 -2.39 -4.81
N GLY A 265 -0.88 -3.40 -3.95
CA GLY A 265 -0.57 -3.19 -2.54
C GLY A 265 0.80 -2.53 -2.30
N PHE A 266 0.84 -1.48 -1.48
CA PHE A 266 2.07 -0.78 -1.09
C PHE A 266 2.10 -0.52 0.42
N SER A 267 3.25 -0.74 1.05
CA SER A 267 3.44 -0.53 2.49
C SER A 267 4.91 -0.28 2.82
N PRO A 268 5.26 0.68 3.69
CA PRO A 268 4.40 1.75 4.22
C PRO A 268 3.88 2.66 3.09
N ILE A 269 2.67 3.22 3.19
CA ILE A 269 1.96 3.98 2.13
C ILE A 269 2.25 5.49 2.17
N GLU A 270 2.83 5.97 3.25
CA GLU A 270 3.06 7.37 3.59
C GLU A 270 3.79 8.12 2.47
N SER A 271 4.82 7.51 1.87
CA SER A 271 5.55 8.11 0.73
C SER A 271 4.69 8.29 -0.51
N GLU A 272 3.67 7.44 -0.70
CA GLU A 272 2.78 7.51 -1.85
C GLU A 272 1.66 8.51 -1.67
N TRP A 273 1.14 8.67 -0.44
CA TRP A 273 0.30 9.80 -0.11
C TRP A 273 1.03 11.12 -0.34
N ALA A 274 2.28 11.23 0.13
CA ALA A 274 3.05 12.45 -0.01
C ALA A 274 3.40 12.84 -1.47
N LYS A 275 3.25 11.91 -2.44
CA LYS A 275 3.35 12.18 -3.90
C LYS A 275 2.10 12.82 -4.48
N GLY A 276 0.97 12.72 -3.79
CA GLY A 276 -0.30 13.27 -4.24
C GLY A 276 -0.39 14.78 -4.03
N SER A 277 -1.39 15.37 -4.64
CA SER A 277 -1.90 16.70 -4.28
C SER A 277 -3.35 16.69 -3.84
N ILE A 278 -4.06 15.59 -4.10
CA ILE A 278 -5.44 15.37 -3.68
C ILE A 278 -5.54 13.92 -3.23
N ALA A 279 -6.16 13.68 -2.08
CA ALA A 279 -6.63 12.36 -1.72
C ALA A 279 -8.10 12.19 -2.11
N ALA A 280 -8.46 11.03 -2.64
CA ALA A 280 -9.84 10.67 -2.92
C ALA A 280 -10.27 9.45 -2.10
N VAL A 281 -11.36 9.57 -1.34
CA VAL A 281 -11.94 8.49 -0.55
C VAL A 281 -13.43 8.39 -0.89
N THR A 282 -13.75 7.51 -1.84
CA THR A 282 -15.10 7.44 -2.44
C THR A 282 -15.98 6.34 -1.86
N SER A 283 -15.65 5.82 -0.68
CA SER A 283 -16.35 4.69 -0.08
C SER A 283 -17.86 4.91 0.03
N SER A 284 -18.67 3.85 -0.06
CA SER A 284 -20.10 3.91 0.22
C SER A 284 -20.42 3.80 1.71
N ALA A 285 -19.49 3.23 2.49
CA ALA A 285 -19.56 3.10 3.94
C ALA A 285 -18.16 3.05 4.54
N GLU A 286 -17.99 3.63 5.72
CA GLU A 286 -16.79 3.57 6.56
C GLU A 286 -17.23 3.32 8.01
N SER A 287 -16.35 2.70 8.81
CA SER A 287 -16.50 2.73 10.27
C SER A 287 -15.82 3.94 10.90
N PHE A 288 -14.70 4.37 10.33
CA PHE A 288 -13.97 5.57 10.73
C PHE A 288 -13.42 6.31 9.51
N GLY A 289 -12.52 5.67 8.75
CA GLY A 289 -11.84 6.29 7.61
C GLY A 289 -10.36 6.57 7.87
N MET A 290 -9.61 5.54 8.27
CA MET A 290 -8.16 5.64 8.50
C MET A 290 -7.40 6.30 7.35
N THR A 291 -7.78 5.99 6.11
CA THR A 291 -7.13 6.51 4.90
C THR A 291 -7.33 8.02 4.73
N LEU A 292 -8.42 8.59 5.25
CA LEU A 292 -8.62 10.05 5.32
C LEU A 292 -7.53 10.67 6.19
N VAL A 293 -7.39 10.15 7.41
CA VAL A 293 -6.42 10.67 8.39
C VAL A 293 -4.98 10.44 7.91
N GLU A 294 -4.66 9.29 7.31
CA GLU A 294 -3.35 9.00 6.69
C GLU A 294 -3.01 10.02 5.60
N ALA A 295 -3.96 10.35 4.72
CA ALA A 295 -3.78 11.37 3.70
C ALA A 295 -3.59 12.78 4.28
N MET A 296 -4.45 13.18 5.24
CA MET A 296 -4.35 14.47 5.90
C MET A 296 -3.02 14.62 6.65
N ARG A 297 -2.54 13.57 7.32
CA ARG A 297 -1.22 13.51 7.98
C ARG A 297 -0.05 13.70 7.01
N CYS A 298 -0.26 13.37 5.73
CA CYS A 298 0.70 13.62 4.65
C CYS A 298 0.48 14.97 3.96
N GLY A 299 -0.41 15.84 4.46
CA GLY A 299 -0.64 17.18 3.95
C GLY A 299 -1.57 17.27 2.74
N LEU A 300 -2.35 16.23 2.45
CA LEU A 300 -3.30 16.25 1.34
C LEU A 300 -4.67 16.79 1.77
N PRO A 301 -5.28 17.70 0.98
CA PRO A 301 -6.72 17.89 1.06
C PRO A 301 -7.44 16.65 0.55
N VAL A 302 -8.60 16.34 1.13
CA VAL A 302 -9.34 15.12 0.81
C VAL A 302 -10.69 15.42 0.17
N VAL A 303 -10.96 14.82 -1.00
CA VAL A 303 -12.33 14.69 -1.53
C VAL A 303 -12.89 13.37 -1.03
N SER A 304 -13.90 13.43 -0.16
CA SER A 304 -14.52 12.24 0.44
C SER A 304 -16.01 12.21 0.18
N THR A 305 -16.55 11.04 -0.13
CA THR A 305 -17.99 10.82 -0.03
C THR A 305 -18.41 10.96 1.44
N ASP A 306 -19.56 11.60 1.67
CA ASP A 306 -20.16 11.78 2.98
C ASP A 306 -20.95 10.52 3.37
N CYS A 307 -20.21 9.49 3.79
CA CYS A 307 -20.81 8.28 4.37
C CYS A 307 -21.54 8.63 5.68
N PRO A 308 -22.57 7.86 6.08
CA PRO A 308 -23.31 8.13 7.32
C PRO A 308 -22.44 8.18 8.60
N VAL A 309 -21.29 7.50 8.60
CA VAL A 309 -20.36 7.41 9.74
C VAL A 309 -18.94 7.59 9.23
N GLY A 310 -18.12 8.37 9.95
CA GLY A 310 -16.68 8.51 9.73
C GLY A 310 -16.26 9.84 9.10
N PRO A 311 -16.44 10.04 7.77
CA PRO A 311 -15.89 11.20 7.05
C PRO A 311 -16.22 12.57 7.66
N ARG A 312 -17.48 12.81 8.03
CA ARG A 312 -17.94 14.08 8.62
C ARG A 312 -17.37 14.39 10.01
N GLU A 313 -16.90 13.39 10.74
CA GLU A 313 -16.20 13.59 12.03
C GLU A 313 -14.70 13.85 11.83
N ILE A 314 -14.18 13.55 10.64
CA ILE A 314 -12.77 13.70 10.29
C ILE A 314 -12.53 15.00 9.51
N LEU A 315 -13.41 15.32 8.56
CA LEU A 315 -13.27 16.48 7.69
C LEU A 315 -14.22 17.61 8.10
N THR A 316 -13.69 18.82 8.03
CA THR A 316 -14.45 20.08 8.07
C THR A 316 -14.65 20.53 6.63
N ASP A 317 -15.86 20.36 6.11
CA ASP A 317 -16.19 20.61 4.71
C ASP A 317 -15.82 22.02 4.26
N GLY A 318 -15.07 22.12 3.16
CA GLY A 318 -14.57 23.38 2.61
C GLY A 318 -13.28 23.90 3.25
N GLU A 319 -12.80 23.33 4.35
CA GLU A 319 -11.62 23.81 5.08
C GLU A 319 -10.40 22.89 4.99
N ASP A 320 -10.57 21.59 5.27
CA ASP A 320 -9.52 20.57 5.21
C ASP A 320 -9.83 19.45 4.19
N GLY A 321 -11.00 19.51 3.57
CA GLY A 321 -11.44 18.60 2.53
C GLY A 321 -12.78 19.05 1.93
N LEU A 322 -13.29 18.26 0.99
CA LEU A 322 -14.61 18.43 0.41
C LEU A 322 -15.43 17.17 0.66
N LEU A 323 -16.56 17.32 1.33
CA LEU A 323 -17.56 16.26 1.50
C LEU A 323 -18.54 16.30 0.33
N VAL A 324 -18.62 15.21 -0.42
CA VAL A 324 -19.50 15.08 -1.59
C VAL A 324 -20.58 14.04 -1.34
N ALA A 325 -21.70 14.12 -2.08
CA ALA A 325 -22.81 13.20 -1.90
C ALA A 325 -22.38 11.73 -2.10
N ASN A 326 -22.85 10.84 -1.22
CA ASN A 326 -22.50 9.43 -1.27
C ASN A 326 -23.13 8.74 -2.50
N GLY A 327 -22.32 8.01 -3.26
CA GLY A 327 -22.76 7.29 -4.45
C GLY A 327 -22.93 8.15 -5.71
N ASP A 328 -22.60 9.44 -5.65
CA ASP A 328 -22.78 10.41 -6.73
C ASP A 328 -21.46 10.67 -7.48
N VAL A 329 -21.41 10.28 -8.75
CA VAL A 329 -20.22 10.44 -9.60
C VAL A 329 -19.98 11.90 -9.98
N ASP A 330 -21.03 12.68 -10.21
CA ASP A 330 -20.94 14.08 -10.61
C ASP A 330 -20.45 14.92 -9.45
N ALA A 331 -20.90 14.61 -8.23
CA ALA A 331 -20.41 15.26 -7.02
C ALA A 331 -18.92 14.97 -6.76
N ILE A 332 -18.47 13.73 -6.97
CA ILE A 332 -17.04 13.38 -6.89
C ILE A 332 -16.25 14.17 -7.96
N ALA A 333 -16.74 14.21 -9.21
CA ALA A 333 -16.08 14.95 -10.29
C ALA A 333 -16.02 16.45 -9.98
N TRP A 334 -17.07 17.03 -9.40
CA TRP A 334 -17.06 18.42 -8.95
C TRP A 334 -15.98 18.69 -7.89
N GLY A 335 -15.88 17.83 -6.87
CA GLY A 335 -14.89 17.98 -5.80
C GLY A 335 -13.46 17.87 -6.33
N LEU A 336 -13.20 16.90 -7.21
CA LEU A 336 -11.91 16.75 -7.89
C LEU A 336 -11.59 17.98 -8.75
N ARG A 337 -12.49 18.39 -9.65
CA ARG A 337 -12.32 19.56 -10.53
C ARG A 337 -11.96 20.81 -9.73
N ARG A 338 -12.67 21.07 -8.62
CA ARG A 338 -12.44 22.24 -7.78
C ARG A 338 -11.01 22.31 -7.26
N LEU A 339 -10.46 21.21 -6.77
CA LEU A 339 -9.09 21.17 -6.26
C LEU A 339 -8.04 21.06 -7.39
N MET A 340 -8.39 20.48 -8.53
CA MET A 340 -7.48 20.38 -9.69
C MET A 340 -7.28 21.73 -10.38
N ALA A 341 -8.31 22.58 -10.40
CA ALA A 341 -8.31 23.89 -11.04
C ALA A 341 -7.69 25.01 -10.19
N ASP A 342 -7.68 24.88 -8.86
CA ASP A 342 -7.23 25.94 -7.93
C ASP A 342 -6.06 25.46 -7.05
N ASP A 343 -4.85 25.83 -7.45
CA ASP A 343 -3.61 25.47 -6.75
C ASP A 343 -3.53 26.10 -5.35
N ALA A 344 -4.01 27.34 -5.18
CA ALA A 344 -3.96 28.04 -3.90
C ALA A 344 -4.93 27.44 -2.88
N LEU A 345 -6.16 27.15 -3.32
CA LEU A 345 -7.15 26.45 -2.49
C LEU A 345 -6.64 25.08 -2.08
N ARG A 346 -6.10 24.30 -3.02
CA ARG A 346 -5.58 22.95 -2.75
C ARG A 346 -4.46 22.96 -1.71
N GLN A 347 -3.50 23.88 -1.84
CA GLN A 347 -2.40 24.03 -0.87
C GLN A 347 -2.87 24.50 0.51
N ALA A 348 -3.76 25.50 0.56
CA ALA A 348 -4.31 26.00 1.81
C ALA A 348 -5.09 24.91 2.56
N MET A 349 -5.93 24.17 1.84
CA MET A 349 -6.72 23.07 2.38
C MET A 349 -5.83 21.90 2.85
N GLY A 350 -4.78 21.55 2.11
CA GLY A 350 -3.79 20.55 2.51
C GLY A 350 -3.03 20.92 3.79
N ALA A 351 -2.65 22.19 3.94
CA ALA A 351 -2.03 22.68 5.17
C ALA A 351 -2.99 22.65 6.37
N THR A 352 -4.28 22.94 6.16
CA THR A 352 -5.31 22.83 7.20
C THR A 352 -5.56 21.37 7.57
N ALA A 353 -5.63 20.47 6.60
CA ALA A 353 -5.73 19.03 6.80
C ALA A 353 -4.59 18.49 7.68
N LEU A 354 -3.35 18.90 7.40
CA LEU A 354 -2.18 18.52 8.20
C LEU A 354 -2.31 18.93 9.66
N ARG A 355 -2.73 20.18 9.92
CA ARG A 355 -2.93 20.69 11.29
C ARG A 355 -4.05 19.93 12.00
N ASN A 356 -5.19 19.75 11.33
CA ASN A 356 -6.38 19.12 11.90
C ASN A 356 -6.18 17.63 12.21
N ALA A 357 -5.34 16.94 11.42
CA ALA A 357 -5.03 15.53 11.62
C ALA A 357 -4.24 15.24 12.91
N ALA A 358 -3.63 16.26 13.53
CA ALA A 358 -2.87 16.13 14.77
C ALA A 358 -3.69 15.53 15.92
N ARG A 359 -5.02 15.74 15.94
CA ARG A 359 -5.92 15.18 16.97
C ARG A 359 -6.03 13.65 16.97
N TYR A 360 -5.62 13.01 15.88
CA TYR A 360 -5.58 11.54 15.74
C TYR A 360 -4.24 10.94 16.14
N ASP A 361 -3.42 11.69 16.87
CA ASP A 361 -2.09 11.24 17.27
C ASP A 361 -2.22 10.05 18.23
N PRO A 362 -1.42 8.98 18.06
CA PRO A 362 -1.48 7.82 18.94
C PRO A 362 -1.37 8.18 20.43
N ALA A 363 -0.57 9.18 20.81
CA ALA A 363 -0.46 9.59 22.20
C ALA A 363 -1.76 10.23 22.73
N GLN A 364 -2.42 11.06 21.92
CA GLN A 364 -3.69 11.71 22.31
C GLN A 364 -4.84 10.70 22.40
N VAL A 365 -4.92 9.77 21.45
CA VAL A 365 -5.92 8.70 21.48
C VAL A 365 -5.68 7.75 22.65
N ALA A 366 -4.43 7.37 22.93
CA ALA A 366 -4.10 6.54 24.07
C ALA A 366 -4.47 7.20 25.41
N ALA A 367 -4.29 8.52 25.55
CA ALA A 367 -4.72 9.25 26.74
C ALA A 367 -6.23 9.11 26.99
N ARG A 368 -7.07 9.23 25.94
CA ARG A 368 -8.53 9.01 26.04
C ARG A 368 -8.89 7.60 26.48
N TYR A 369 -8.14 6.58 26.03
CA TYR A 369 -8.33 5.21 26.50
C TYR A 369 -7.94 5.03 27.97
N VAL A 370 -6.86 5.67 28.42
CA VAL A 370 -6.46 5.65 29.83
C VAL A 370 -7.53 6.30 30.70
N GLU A 371 -8.04 7.46 30.32
CA GLU A 371 -9.14 8.13 31.01
C GLU A 371 -10.38 7.24 31.13
N LEU A 372 -10.75 6.56 30.03
CA LEU A 372 -11.86 5.59 30.03
C LEU A 372 -11.61 4.43 31.01
N PHE A 373 -10.41 3.86 31.02
CA PHE A 373 -10.07 2.75 31.92
C PHE A 373 -10.10 3.18 33.39
N GLU A 374 -9.57 4.36 33.71
CA GLU A 374 -9.59 4.91 35.06
C GLU A 374 -11.02 5.21 35.52
N ASP A 375 -11.86 5.73 34.64
CA ASP A 375 -13.26 5.98 34.95
C ASP A 375 -14.05 4.68 35.19
N ALA A 376 -13.89 3.70 34.30
CA ALA A 376 -14.46 2.37 34.45
C ALA A 376 -14.01 1.69 35.76
N ALA A 377 -12.73 1.83 36.12
CA ALA A 377 -12.19 1.35 37.40
C ALA A 377 -12.89 1.98 38.60
N ARG A 378 -13.07 3.31 38.59
CA ARG A 378 -13.76 4.04 39.67
C ARG A 378 -15.21 3.60 39.82
N ARG A 379 -15.96 3.52 38.70
CA ARG A 379 -17.37 3.06 38.70
C ARG A 379 -17.49 1.63 39.21
N ARG A 380 -16.58 0.73 38.82
CA ARG A 380 -16.58 -0.66 39.28
C ARG A 380 -16.23 -0.78 40.76
N ALA A 381 -15.23 -0.04 41.24
CA ALA A 381 -14.86 -0.01 42.65
C ALA A 381 -16.00 0.48 43.55
N ALA A 382 -16.82 1.43 43.07
CA ALA A 382 -18.00 1.90 43.78
C ALA A 382 -19.12 0.83 43.88
N LYS A 383 -19.23 -0.07 42.89
CA LYS A 383 -20.31 -1.08 42.81
C LYS A 383 -19.92 -2.44 43.41
N ALA A 384 -18.67 -2.87 43.26
CA ALA A 384 -18.23 -4.24 43.55
C ALA A 384 -17.33 -4.32 44.79
N LYS A 385 -17.86 -4.85 45.90
CA LYS A 385 -17.08 -5.10 47.13
C LYS A 385 -15.91 -6.05 46.83
N GLY A 386 -14.69 -5.61 47.10
CA GLY A 386 -13.47 -6.40 46.92
C GLY A 386 -12.75 -6.21 45.59
N TYR A 387 -13.32 -5.46 44.63
CA TYR A 387 -12.56 -5.03 43.46
C TYR A 387 -11.49 -4.02 43.88
N LYS A 388 -10.25 -4.27 43.47
CA LYS A 388 -9.13 -3.33 43.65
C LYS A 388 -8.86 -2.68 42.31
N ALA A 389 -9.09 -1.37 42.23
CA ALA A 389 -8.69 -0.60 41.06
C ALA A 389 -7.20 -0.83 40.79
N PRO A 390 -6.79 -0.96 39.52
CA PRO A 390 -5.38 -1.05 39.18
C PRO A 390 -4.65 0.13 39.81
N ALA A 391 -3.47 -0.13 40.37
CA ALA A 391 -2.59 0.97 40.73
C ALA A 391 -2.35 1.83 39.47
N GLY A 392 -2.19 3.15 39.66
CA GLY A 392 -1.77 4.08 38.60
C GLY A 392 -0.50 3.59 37.89
N PRO A 393 0.01 4.30 36.86
CA PRO A 393 1.16 3.85 36.07
C PRO A 393 2.25 3.25 36.96
N ARG A 394 2.61 1.97 36.72
CA ARG A 394 3.58 1.25 37.56
C ARG A 394 4.87 2.06 37.56
N LYS A 395 5.36 2.48 38.74
CA LYS A 395 6.61 3.25 38.94
C LYS A 395 7.90 2.46 38.57
N THR A 396 7.81 1.41 37.78
CA THR A 396 8.91 0.47 37.53
C THR A 396 9.33 0.49 36.08
N ALA A 397 10.65 0.66 35.90
CA ALA A 397 11.39 1.04 34.70
C ALA A 397 11.28 2.54 34.40
N ALA A 398 12.42 3.24 34.42
CA ALA A 398 12.55 4.55 33.78
C ALA A 398 11.77 4.49 32.48
N ALA A 399 10.82 5.42 32.27
CA ALA A 399 10.02 5.47 31.05
C ALA A 399 10.95 5.12 29.89
N LEU A 400 10.73 3.98 29.23
CA LEU A 400 11.49 3.61 28.05
C LEU A 400 11.01 4.55 26.95
N THR A 401 11.32 5.84 27.08
CA THR A 401 10.99 6.90 26.13
C THR A 401 11.61 6.55 24.79
N ALA A 402 12.75 5.86 24.80
CA ALA A 402 13.44 5.34 23.62
C ALA A 402 13.01 3.89 23.30
N VAL A 403 12.70 3.62 22.03
CA VAL A 403 12.36 2.26 21.52
C VAL A 403 13.66 1.45 21.58
N PRO A 404 13.70 0.25 22.18
CA PRO A 404 14.96 -0.50 22.25
C PRO A 404 15.48 -0.85 20.85
N PRO A 405 16.80 -1.05 20.67
CA PRO A 405 17.39 -1.26 19.35
C PRO A 405 16.85 -2.52 18.66
N THR A 406 16.50 -2.38 17.39
CA THR A 406 16.03 -3.50 16.56
C THR A 406 17.21 -4.33 16.05
N SER A 407 17.05 -5.65 15.95
CA SER A 407 18.05 -6.51 15.29
C SER A 407 18.12 -6.22 13.78
N LEU A 408 19.27 -6.41 13.13
CA LEU A 408 19.40 -6.15 11.70
C LEU A 408 18.44 -6.94 10.81
N GLY A 409 18.09 -8.18 11.19
CA GLY A 409 17.13 -8.99 10.41
C GLY A 409 15.68 -8.52 10.52
N ALA A 410 15.37 -7.73 11.56
CA ALA A 410 14.07 -7.11 11.75
C ALA A 410 14.03 -5.67 11.21
N ALA A 411 15.17 -4.97 11.19
CA ALA A 411 15.29 -3.60 10.73
C ALA A 411 14.80 -3.39 9.28
N THR A 412 14.18 -2.24 9.07
CA THR A 412 13.81 -1.73 7.75
C THR A 412 14.82 -0.68 7.29
N VAL A 413 14.90 -0.49 5.98
CA VAL A 413 15.75 0.52 5.34
C VAL A 413 14.86 1.50 4.62
N ASP A 414 14.88 2.75 5.08
CA ASP A 414 14.26 3.87 4.39
C ASP A 414 15.17 4.32 3.25
N VAL A 415 14.56 4.64 2.12
CA VAL A 415 15.25 5.11 0.91
C VAL A 415 14.61 6.40 0.42
N THR A 416 15.43 7.44 0.23
CA THR A 416 15.02 8.68 -0.42
C THR A 416 15.76 8.81 -1.75
N ALA A 417 15.01 9.08 -2.82
CA ALA A 417 15.57 9.46 -4.11
C ALA A 417 15.67 10.98 -4.22
N ASP A 418 16.75 11.48 -4.82
CA ASP A 418 16.82 12.87 -5.28
C ASP A 418 16.54 13.00 -6.78
N ASP A 419 16.63 14.23 -7.24
CA ASP A 419 16.20 14.71 -8.54
C ASP A 419 17.10 14.25 -9.70
N ALA A 420 18.29 13.74 -9.36
CA ALA A 420 19.26 13.12 -10.24
C ALA A 420 19.23 11.57 -10.15
N GLY A 421 18.27 11.01 -9.41
CA GLY A 421 18.08 9.57 -9.25
C GLY A 421 19.10 8.92 -8.31
N TRP A 422 19.70 9.69 -7.40
CA TRP A 422 20.61 9.16 -6.40
C TRP A 422 19.80 8.71 -5.18
N LEU A 423 20.27 7.64 -4.53
CA LEU A 423 19.55 7.03 -3.43
C LEU A 423 20.31 7.20 -2.12
N ARG A 424 19.62 7.65 -1.08
CA ARG A 424 20.11 7.65 0.30
C ARG A 424 19.39 6.56 1.07
N PHE A 425 20.15 5.71 1.74
CA PHE A 425 19.68 4.62 2.59
C PHE A 425 19.84 5.03 4.04
N SER A 426 18.83 4.75 4.87
CA SER A 426 18.88 4.92 6.32
C SER A 426 18.27 3.71 7.00
N ALA A 427 18.93 3.17 8.03
CA ALA A 427 18.40 2.09 8.84
C ALA A 427 18.87 2.22 10.29
N ASP A 428 17.95 1.98 11.22
CA ASP A 428 18.27 1.89 12.63
C ASP A 428 18.44 0.42 13.01
N GLY A 429 19.57 0.11 13.65
CA GLY A 429 19.93 -1.26 13.99
C GLY A 429 20.54 -1.38 15.39
N PRO A 430 21.09 -2.56 15.72
CA PRO A 430 21.62 -2.83 17.04
C PRO A 430 22.90 -2.02 17.29
N ALA A 431 23.29 -1.95 18.55
CA ALA A 431 24.60 -1.43 18.97
C ALA A 431 25.70 -2.08 18.12
N GLU A 432 26.62 -1.26 17.60
CA GLU A 432 27.63 -1.73 16.65
C GLU A 432 28.61 -2.73 17.28
N GLY A 433 29.02 -2.51 18.54
CA GLY A 433 29.99 -3.36 19.23
C GLY A 433 31.29 -3.53 18.42
N ARG A 434 31.71 -4.78 18.16
CA ARG A 434 32.84 -5.12 17.27
C ARG A 434 32.42 -5.31 15.80
N HIS A 435 31.13 -5.31 15.52
CA HIS A 435 30.60 -5.63 14.20
C HIS A 435 30.47 -4.35 13.36
N ARG A 436 31.45 -4.10 12.50
CA ARG A 436 31.48 -2.92 11.63
C ARG A 436 30.57 -3.09 10.40
N TRP A 437 29.26 -3.08 10.62
CA TRP A 437 28.27 -3.31 9.55
C TRP A 437 28.35 -2.28 8.44
N GLN A 438 28.18 -2.70 7.20
CA GLN A 438 28.14 -1.84 6.01
C GLN A 438 27.04 -2.30 5.05
N PHE A 439 26.45 -1.35 4.33
CA PHE A 439 25.59 -1.66 3.20
C PHE A 439 26.39 -2.25 2.04
N VAL A 440 25.82 -3.27 1.40
CA VAL A 440 26.36 -3.95 0.23
C VAL A 440 25.25 -4.21 -0.76
N LEU A 441 25.45 -3.77 -2.00
CA LEU A 441 24.56 -4.08 -3.12
C LEU A 441 25.06 -5.34 -3.82
N ARG A 442 24.17 -6.32 -3.98
CA ARG A 442 24.49 -7.60 -4.64
C ARG A 442 23.77 -7.67 -5.97
N HIS A 443 24.53 -7.74 -7.07
CA HIS A 443 23.95 -7.77 -8.41
C HIS A 443 23.15 -9.05 -8.64
N LYS A 444 21.98 -8.90 -9.24
CA LYS A 444 21.13 -9.95 -9.78
C LYS A 444 20.85 -9.57 -11.24
N PRO A 445 21.76 -9.90 -12.17
CA PRO A 445 21.61 -9.53 -13.56
C PRO A 445 20.31 -10.11 -14.12
N SER A 446 19.67 -9.35 -15.01
CA SER A 446 18.61 -9.89 -15.87
C SER A 446 19.18 -10.69 -17.05
N ASP A 447 20.42 -10.39 -17.44
CA ASP A 447 21.21 -10.98 -18.53
C ASP A 447 22.70 -10.78 -18.21
N GLY A 448 23.55 -11.72 -18.63
CA GLY A 448 25.01 -11.69 -18.43
C GLY A 448 25.49 -12.16 -17.06
N GLU A 449 26.80 -12.05 -16.86
CA GLU A 449 27.47 -12.46 -15.62
C GLU A 449 27.19 -11.50 -14.46
N PRO A 450 27.07 -11.99 -13.21
CA PRO A 450 26.92 -11.15 -12.04
C PRO A 450 28.09 -10.17 -11.89
N LEU A 451 27.77 -8.93 -11.52
CA LEU A 451 28.79 -7.94 -11.20
C LEU A 451 29.31 -8.17 -9.78
N PRO A 452 30.55 -7.74 -9.47
CA PRO A 452 31.06 -7.78 -8.10
C PRO A 452 30.11 -7.09 -7.12
N GLU A 453 30.07 -7.57 -5.88
CA GLU A 453 29.32 -6.90 -4.83
C GLU A 453 29.86 -5.48 -4.62
N LEU A 454 28.97 -4.50 -4.54
CA LEU A 454 29.32 -3.10 -4.38
C LEU A 454 29.13 -2.68 -2.92
N PRO A 455 30.20 -2.59 -2.11
CA PRO A 455 30.11 -2.04 -0.77
C PRO A 455 29.87 -0.53 -0.84
N LEU A 456 28.90 -0.04 -0.06
CA LEU A 456 28.63 1.39 0.05
C LEU A 456 29.35 1.98 1.25
N ARG A 457 29.88 3.20 1.10
CA ARG A 457 30.41 3.97 2.22
C ARG A 457 29.27 4.22 3.22
N THR A 458 29.36 3.54 4.36
CA THR A 458 28.33 3.57 5.41
C THR A 458 28.80 4.44 6.58
N VAL A 459 28.03 5.49 6.88
CA VAL A 459 28.19 6.36 8.05
C VAL A 459 27.35 5.80 9.20
N ARG A 460 27.85 5.93 10.43
CA ARG A 460 27.30 5.30 11.63
C ARG A 460 27.18 6.34 12.72
N LYS A 461 26.00 6.46 13.31
CA LYS A 461 25.71 7.42 14.39
C LYS A 461 25.05 6.68 15.55
N PRO A 462 25.59 6.77 16.79
CA PRO A 462 24.90 6.25 17.97
C PRO A 462 23.52 6.89 18.14
N LEU A 463 22.57 6.08 18.62
CA LEU A 463 21.21 6.50 18.97
C LEU A 463 21.03 6.47 20.49
N ASP A 464 20.09 7.27 21.00
CA ASP A 464 19.82 7.40 22.44
C ASP A 464 19.27 6.10 23.06
N ASN A 465 18.75 5.20 22.24
CA ASN A 465 18.31 3.86 22.67
C ASN A 465 19.46 2.84 22.79
N GLY A 466 20.71 3.24 22.59
CA GLY A 466 21.87 2.34 22.55
C GLY A 466 22.05 1.61 21.21
N GLY A 467 21.23 1.91 20.21
CA GLY A 467 21.36 1.42 18.84
C GLY A 467 22.31 2.26 17.99
N THR A 468 22.41 1.92 16.71
CA THR A 468 23.19 2.67 15.73
C THR A 468 22.34 2.96 14.49
N ARG A 469 22.34 4.21 14.03
CA ARG A 469 21.82 4.61 12.73
C ARG A 469 22.89 4.44 11.67
N TYR A 470 22.59 3.65 10.65
CA TYR A 470 23.43 3.39 9.48
C TYR A 470 22.88 4.18 8.30
N THR A 471 23.74 4.96 7.65
CA THR A 471 23.38 5.69 6.44
C THR A 471 24.38 5.45 5.32
N ALA A 472 23.90 5.34 4.09
CA ALA A 472 24.73 5.21 2.90
C ALA A 472 24.09 5.95 1.73
N ALA A 473 24.86 6.27 0.71
CA ALA A 473 24.35 6.85 -0.53
C ALA A 473 24.96 6.18 -1.75
N ILE A 474 24.17 6.08 -2.82
CA ILE A 474 24.69 5.85 -4.17
C ILE A 474 25.10 7.22 -4.71
N THR A 475 26.39 7.38 -5.01
CA THR A 475 26.95 8.61 -5.57
C THR A 475 27.13 8.46 -7.09
N PRO A 476 27.27 9.55 -7.85
CA PRO A 476 27.59 9.48 -9.28
C PRO A 476 28.80 8.59 -9.58
N SER A 477 29.88 8.66 -8.78
CA SER A 477 31.05 7.78 -8.93
C SER A 477 30.77 6.31 -8.69
N ALA A 478 29.73 5.98 -7.92
CA ALA A 478 29.30 4.59 -7.73
C ALA A 478 28.55 4.05 -8.95
N LEU A 479 28.04 4.91 -9.85
CA LEU A 479 27.31 4.50 -11.05
C LEU A 479 28.19 3.77 -12.05
N ASP A 480 29.47 4.09 -12.15
CA ASP A 480 30.41 3.37 -13.03
C ASP A 480 30.57 1.88 -12.61
N HIS A 481 30.24 1.57 -11.36
CA HIS A 481 30.25 0.22 -10.81
C HIS A 481 28.85 -0.41 -10.73
N LEU A 482 27.79 0.39 -10.90
CA LEU A 482 26.41 -0.08 -11.03
C LEU A 482 26.15 -0.38 -12.51
N GLY A 483 25.86 -1.63 -12.84
CA GLY A 483 25.29 -2.00 -14.14
C GLY A 483 23.78 -1.76 -14.21
N ASP A 484 23.22 -1.84 -15.42
CA ASP A 484 21.79 -2.07 -15.62
C ASP A 484 21.39 -3.42 -14.98
N GLY A 485 20.27 -3.46 -14.26
CA GLY A 485 19.78 -4.69 -13.67
C GLY A 485 19.05 -4.50 -12.34
N ARG A 486 19.05 -5.59 -11.55
CA ARG A 486 18.43 -5.61 -10.22
C ARG A 486 19.50 -5.84 -9.16
N TRP A 487 19.35 -5.17 -8.02
CA TRP A 487 20.32 -5.26 -6.93
C TRP A 487 19.60 -5.57 -5.62
N GLN A 488 20.15 -6.51 -4.86
CA GLN A 488 19.69 -6.78 -3.50
C GLN A 488 20.41 -5.84 -2.53
N VAL A 489 19.66 -5.21 -1.63
CA VAL A 489 20.24 -4.41 -0.55
C VAL A 489 20.46 -5.31 0.66
N THR A 490 21.72 -5.41 1.08
CA THR A 490 22.13 -6.22 2.24
C THR A 490 23.03 -5.41 3.18
N MET A 491 23.14 -5.86 4.43
CA MET A 491 24.19 -5.40 5.35
C MET A 491 25.13 -6.55 5.73
N ARG A 492 26.43 -6.27 5.84
CA ARG A 492 27.46 -7.25 6.21
C ARG A 492 28.49 -6.64 7.15
N ALA A 493 28.99 -7.42 8.10
CA ALA A 493 30.19 -7.11 8.88
C ALA A 493 31.33 -8.12 8.53
N PRO A 494 32.60 -7.82 8.86
CA PRO A 494 33.69 -8.75 8.63
C PRO A 494 33.43 -10.12 9.29
N LYS A 495 33.67 -11.21 8.56
CA LYS A 495 33.49 -12.60 9.02
C LYS A 495 32.03 -12.98 9.39
N THR A 496 31.04 -12.17 9.03
CA THR A 496 29.61 -12.50 9.20
C THR A 496 28.94 -12.78 7.86
N GLY A 497 27.84 -13.53 7.87
CA GLY A 497 26.94 -13.62 6.73
C GLY A 497 26.30 -12.26 6.39
N ALA A 498 25.84 -12.11 5.15
CA ALA A 498 25.05 -10.95 4.74
C ALA A 498 23.62 -11.06 5.27
N VAL A 499 23.10 -9.97 5.82
CA VAL A 499 21.72 -9.84 6.28
C VAL A 499 20.93 -9.16 5.18
N HIS A 500 19.85 -9.80 4.72
CA HIS A 500 18.92 -9.19 3.77
C HIS A 500 18.10 -8.10 4.47
N MET A 501 18.07 -6.92 3.87
CA MET A 501 17.33 -5.80 4.43
C MET A 501 15.88 -5.79 3.95
N LYS A 502 14.97 -5.35 4.84
CA LYS A 502 13.57 -5.11 4.50
C LYS A 502 13.39 -3.67 4.04
N ALA A 503 12.46 -3.44 3.13
CA ALA A 503 12.14 -2.11 2.65
C ALA A 503 11.27 -1.36 3.67
N GLY A 504 11.75 -0.22 4.15
CA GLY A 504 10.99 0.76 4.93
C GLY A 504 10.26 1.75 4.02
N ILE A 505 10.31 3.03 4.33
CA ILE A 505 9.80 4.11 3.48
C ILE A 505 10.61 4.20 2.18
N ARG A 506 9.95 4.49 1.07
CA ARG A 506 10.59 4.70 -0.24
C ARG A 506 10.08 6.00 -0.82
N ASP A 507 10.72 7.10 -0.43
CA ASP A 507 10.37 8.42 -0.93
C ASP A 507 11.02 8.65 -2.30
N THR A 508 10.24 8.43 -3.36
CA THR A 508 10.67 8.61 -4.75
C THR A 508 10.02 9.82 -5.42
N ARG A 509 9.50 10.78 -4.65
CA ARG A 509 8.82 11.98 -5.17
C ARG A 509 9.64 12.76 -6.17
N ALA A 510 10.94 12.95 -5.89
CA ALA A 510 11.84 13.66 -6.79
C ALA A 510 11.96 13.02 -8.19
N LEU A 511 11.63 11.73 -8.32
CA LEU A 511 11.61 11.04 -9.61
C LEU A 511 10.41 11.44 -10.49
N ILE A 512 9.32 11.95 -9.93
CA ILE A 512 8.19 12.46 -10.71
C ILE A 512 8.68 13.66 -11.54
N ASP A 513 9.28 14.65 -10.87
CA ASP A 513 9.81 15.84 -11.55
C ASP A 513 11.02 15.50 -12.43
N ALA A 514 11.86 14.54 -12.02
CA ALA A 514 12.99 14.09 -12.82
C ALA A 514 12.54 13.48 -14.15
N ARG A 515 11.45 12.70 -14.15
CA ARG A 515 10.87 12.11 -15.35
C ARG A 515 10.38 13.20 -16.30
N ASP A 516 9.63 14.17 -15.80
CA ASP A 516 9.08 15.24 -16.61
C ASP A 516 10.18 16.11 -17.23
N ARG A 517 11.22 16.46 -16.44
CA ARG A 517 12.41 17.14 -16.96
C ARG A 517 13.13 16.32 -18.02
N LEU A 518 13.29 15.01 -17.81
CA LEU A 518 13.97 14.13 -18.76
C LEU A 518 13.21 14.03 -20.08
N ILE A 519 11.89 13.93 -20.05
CA ILE A 519 11.05 13.87 -21.25
C ILE A 519 11.01 15.21 -22.00
N ALA A 520 11.01 16.32 -21.27
CA ALA A 520 11.02 17.65 -21.85
C ALA A 520 12.40 18.03 -22.43
N ARG A 521 13.49 17.61 -21.77
CA ARG A 521 14.88 17.90 -22.13
C ARG A 521 15.72 16.63 -22.03
N PRO A 522 15.67 15.76 -23.05
CA PRO A 522 16.32 14.46 -22.98
C PRO A 522 17.85 14.61 -22.94
N PRO A 523 18.55 13.89 -22.05
CA PRO A 523 19.97 14.06 -21.85
C PRO A 523 20.77 13.65 -23.10
N THR A 524 21.87 14.35 -23.33
CA THR A 524 22.84 14.06 -24.40
C THR A 524 23.90 13.04 -23.97
N GLY A 525 24.01 12.77 -22.67
CA GLY A 525 24.86 11.74 -22.08
C GLY A 525 24.08 10.47 -21.71
N PRO A 526 24.74 9.50 -21.03
CA PRO A 526 24.10 8.29 -20.56
C PRO A 526 22.90 8.58 -19.66
N VAL A 527 21.88 7.72 -19.72
CA VAL A 527 20.71 7.77 -18.86
C VAL A 527 20.95 6.92 -17.62
N GLY A 528 20.78 7.52 -16.45
CA GLY A 528 20.76 6.86 -15.15
C GLY A 528 19.38 6.95 -14.50
N TRP A 529 18.83 5.82 -14.05
CA TRP A 529 17.58 5.77 -13.28
C TRP A 529 17.64 4.68 -12.23
N ASN A 530 17.55 5.05 -10.95
CA ASN A 530 17.63 4.09 -9.85
C ASN A 530 16.34 4.13 -9.04
N LEU A 531 15.69 2.99 -8.93
CA LEU A 531 14.38 2.88 -8.32
C LEU A 531 14.38 1.82 -7.21
N PRO A 532 14.20 2.21 -5.94
CA PRO A 532 14.02 1.26 -4.85
C PRO A 532 12.64 0.63 -4.87
N TYR A 533 12.54 -0.67 -4.56
CA TYR A 533 11.26 -1.36 -4.45
C TYR A 533 11.30 -2.53 -3.48
N ALA A 534 10.13 -2.96 -3.02
CA ALA A 534 9.97 -4.15 -2.19
C ALA A 534 9.57 -5.35 -3.03
N GLN A 535 10.24 -6.49 -2.85
CA GLN A 535 9.76 -7.78 -3.37
C GLN A 535 8.60 -8.35 -2.53
N PRO A 536 7.84 -9.31 -3.05
CA PRO A 536 6.98 -10.15 -2.23
C PRO A 536 7.75 -10.71 -1.03
N GLY A 537 7.32 -10.39 0.19
CA GLY A 537 8.04 -10.70 1.43
C GLY A 537 8.86 -9.56 2.03
N GLY A 538 8.82 -8.36 1.42
CA GLY A 538 9.34 -7.12 2.00
C GLY A 538 10.84 -6.89 1.81
N ARG A 539 11.56 -7.76 1.08
CA ARG A 539 12.99 -7.57 0.80
C ARG A 539 13.20 -6.32 -0.06
N LEU A 540 14.16 -5.47 0.36
CA LEU A 540 14.52 -4.27 -0.39
C LEU A 540 15.39 -4.63 -1.60
N MET A 541 14.94 -4.17 -2.76
CA MET A 541 15.61 -4.27 -4.04
C MET A 541 15.82 -2.89 -4.63
N LEU A 542 16.79 -2.79 -5.53
CA LEU A 542 16.96 -1.65 -6.43
C LEU A 542 16.86 -2.13 -7.86
N ARG A 543 16.22 -1.33 -8.71
CA ARG A 543 16.29 -1.46 -10.15
C ARG A 543 17.12 -0.30 -10.69
N THR A 544 18.13 -0.59 -11.46
CA THR A 544 19.06 0.40 -12.01
C THR A 544 19.00 0.35 -13.52
N VAL A 545 18.87 1.50 -14.16
CA VAL A 545 18.97 1.67 -15.62
C VAL A 545 20.17 2.57 -15.87
N LEU A 546 21.21 2.03 -16.50
CA LEU A 546 22.41 2.78 -16.87
C LEU A 546 22.76 2.44 -18.32
N ARG A 547 22.39 3.34 -19.24
CA ARG A 547 22.46 3.09 -20.69
C ARG A 547 23.05 4.27 -21.43
N GLN A 548 23.90 4.00 -22.43
CA GLN A 548 24.44 5.03 -23.32
C GLN A 548 23.34 5.69 -24.17
N ASP A 549 22.41 4.88 -24.65
CA ASP A 549 21.20 5.35 -25.32
C ASP A 549 19.98 4.56 -24.82
N HIS A 550 18.84 5.24 -24.71
CA HIS A 550 17.61 4.68 -24.19
C HIS A 550 16.41 5.31 -24.92
N ALA A 551 15.51 4.46 -25.41
CA ALA A 551 14.24 4.89 -26.00
C ALA A 551 13.13 4.69 -24.97
N GLU A 552 12.66 5.79 -24.37
CA GLU A 552 11.56 5.77 -23.41
C GLU A 552 10.23 6.01 -24.15
N CYS A 553 9.24 5.18 -23.87
CA CYS A 553 7.86 5.33 -24.29
C CYS A 553 7.19 6.34 -23.37
N VAL A 554 6.58 7.36 -23.96
CA VAL A 554 5.91 8.44 -23.22
C VAL A 554 4.39 8.40 -23.37
N GLY A 555 3.90 7.71 -24.40
CA GLY A 555 2.47 7.50 -24.63
C GLY A 555 2.22 6.33 -25.57
N VAL A 556 1.09 5.66 -25.38
CA VAL A 556 0.56 4.65 -26.29
C VAL A 556 -0.90 5.00 -26.54
N GLU A 557 -1.25 5.17 -27.79
CA GLU A 557 -2.59 5.41 -28.25
C GLU A 557 -3.06 4.17 -29.01
N VAL A 558 -4.20 3.63 -28.60
CA VAL A 558 -4.79 2.45 -29.21
C VAL A 558 -6.12 2.85 -29.80
N THR A 559 -6.28 2.61 -31.09
CA THR A 559 -7.52 2.85 -31.83
C THR A 559 -8.08 1.51 -32.31
N ASP A 560 -9.25 1.52 -32.94
CA ASP A 560 -9.84 0.32 -33.52
C ASP A 560 -9.00 -0.28 -34.66
N THR A 561 -8.12 0.53 -35.28
CA THR A 561 -7.35 0.14 -36.47
C THR A 561 -5.86 -0.04 -36.21
N GLY A 562 -5.32 0.45 -35.09
CA GLY A 562 -3.88 0.47 -34.88
C GLY A 562 -3.43 0.82 -33.47
N ILE A 563 -2.12 0.70 -33.26
CA ILE A 563 -1.44 1.08 -32.01
C ILE A 563 -0.36 2.08 -32.37
N ALA A 564 -0.52 3.33 -31.98
CA ALA A 564 0.52 4.35 -32.08
C ALA A 564 1.29 4.47 -30.76
N LEU A 565 2.58 4.71 -30.86
CA LEU A 565 3.41 5.03 -29.70
C LEU A 565 4.16 6.33 -29.92
N GLU A 566 4.32 7.06 -28.83
CA GLU A 566 5.21 8.20 -28.76
C GLU A 566 6.37 7.88 -27.83
N GLY A 567 7.55 8.38 -28.20
CA GLY A 567 8.76 8.12 -27.44
C GLY A 567 9.80 9.22 -27.55
N VAL A 568 10.78 9.08 -26.67
CA VAL A 568 11.92 9.98 -26.54
C VAL A 568 13.21 9.17 -26.58
N LEU A 569 14.14 9.59 -27.44
CA LEU A 569 15.51 9.07 -27.48
C LEU A 569 16.42 9.91 -26.59
N CYS A 570 16.84 9.29 -25.50
CA CYS A 570 17.84 9.79 -24.57
C CYS A 570 19.21 9.18 -24.91
N GLY A 571 20.29 9.92 -24.71
CA GLY A 571 21.64 9.46 -25.02
C GLY A 571 22.37 10.31 -26.04
N ARG A 572 23.52 9.80 -26.50
CA ARG A 572 24.39 10.51 -27.45
C ARG A 572 23.83 10.56 -28.86
N ARG A 573 23.08 9.52 -29.26
CA ARG A 573 22.50 9.44 -30.61
C ARG A 573 21.33 10.40 -30.79
N LEU A 574 21.13 10.79 -32.05
CA LEU A 574 19.99 11.59 -32.52
C LEU A 574 19.19 10.77 -33.53
N LEU A 575 17.91 11.08 -33.64
CA LEU A 575 17.06 10.56 -34.70
C LEU A 575 17.45 11.20 -36.03
N LYS A 576 17.67 10.38 -37.06
CA LYS A 576 17.95 10.81 -38.43
C LYS A 576 16.70 10.65 -39.31
N PRO A 577 16.53 11.47 -40.36
CA PRO A 577 15.54 11.20 -41.39
C PRO A 577 15.64 9.75 -41.89
N GLY A 578 14.51 9.03 -41.92
CA GLY A 578 14.48 7.60 -42.25
C GLY A 578 14.70 6.64 -41.07
N ALA A 579 14.73 7.14 -39.82
CA ALA A 579 14.68 6.29 -38.63
C ALA A 579 13.51 5.28 -38.72
N LEU A 580 13.73 4.07 -38.21
CA LEU A 580 12.75 2.97 -38.31
C LEU A 580 12.32 2.46 -36.94
N PHE A 581 11.04 2.13 -36.83
CA PHE A 581 10.50 1.39 -35.71
C PHE A 581 10.42 -0.07 -36.12
N VAL A 582 11.09 -0.93 -35.35
CA VAL A 582 11.31 -2.33 -35.69
C VAL A 582 10.52 -3.19 -34.72
N VAL A 583 9.62 -4.01 -35.26
CA VAL A 583 8.79 -4.95 -34.51
C VAL A 583 9.29 -6.36 -34.77
N THR A 584 9.68 -7.09 -33.73
CA THR A 584 10.36 -8.40 -33.86
C THR A 584 9.64 -9.49 -33.10
N ARG A 585 9.30 -10.60 -33.76
CA ARG A 585 8.71 -11.78 -33.11
C ARG A 585 9.71 -12.44 -32.17
N ARG A 586 9.30 -12.74 -30.94
CA ARG A 586 10.09 -13.50 -29.98
C ARG A 586 10.02 -15.00 -30.31
N GLY A 587 11.15 -15.71 -30.24
CA GLY A 587 11.21 -17.17 -30.43
C GLY A 587 12.16 -17.61 -31.55
N ARG A 588 12.15 -18.91 -31.87
CA ARG A 588 13.10 -19.55 -32.82
C ARG A 588 12.97 -19.05 -34.26
N HIS A 589 11.78 -18.70 -34.70
CA HIS A 589 11.52 -18.18 -36.04
C HIS A 589 11.42 -16.65 -35.96
N SER A 590 12.52 -15.92 -35.81
CA SER A 590 12.44 -14.45 -35.70
C SER A 590 12.07 -13.81 -37.05
N ALA A 591 10.90 -13.18 -37.12
CA ALA A 591 10.56 -12.24 -38.18
C ALA A 591 10.68 -10.81 -37.64
N HIS A 592 11.16 -9.88 -38.44
CA HIS A 592 11.13 -8.46 -38.07
C HIS A 592 10.53 -7.63 -39.19
N PHE A 593 9.71 -6.67 -38.80
CA PHE A 593 9.11 -5.70 -39.69
C PHE A 593 9.57 -4.30 -39.29
N THR A 594 9.65 -3.41 -40.26
CA THR A 594 10.05 -2.02 -40.03
C THR A 594 9.03 -1.06 -40.59
N VAL A 595 8.57 -0.12 -39.78
CA VAL A 595 7.80 1.05 -40.22
C VAL A 595 8.67 2.30 -40.15
N PRO A 596 8.43 3.30 -41.03
CA PRO A 596 9.00 4.63 -40.87
C PRO A 596 8.62 5.25 -39.52
N VAL A 597 9.56 5.98 -38.92
CA VAL A 597 9.31 6.78 -37.73
C VAL A 597 8.99 8.21 -38.13
N HIS A 598 7.91 8.76 -37.58
CA HIS A 598 7.61 10.19 -37.69
C HIS A 598 8.45 10.96 -36.66
N LEU A 599 9.34 11.83 -37.16
CA LEU A 599 10.19 12.66 -36.32
C LEU A 599 9.38 13.86 -35.83
N LEU A 600 9.20 13.97 -34.51
CA LEU A 600 8.63 15.14 -33.85
C LEU A 600 9.72 16.12 -33.36
N GLY A 601 10.97 15.81 -33.68
CA GLY A 601 12.18 16.55 -33.32
C GLY A 601 13.41 15.65 -33.45
N SER A 602 14.59 16.15 -33.06
CA SER A 602 15.84 15.36 -33.13
C SER A 602 15.91 14.20 -32.14
N ARG A 603 14.99 14.17 -31.16
CA ARG A 603 14.93 13.18 -30.07
C ARG A 603 13.51 12.67 -29.76
N ARG A 604 12.47 13.29 -30.32
CA ARG A 604 11.08 12.87 -30.12
C ARG A 604 10.56 12.18 -31.37
N PHE A 605 9.82 11.12 -31.18
CA PHE A 605 9.30 10.34 -32.27
C PHE A 605 7.91 9.79 -32.01
N ARG A 606 7.19 9.55 -33.11
CA ARG A 606 5.94 8.79 -33.15
C ARG A 606 6.08 7.66 -34.17
N ALA A 607 5.55 6.49 -33.83
CA ALA A 607 5.53 5.34 -34.72
C ALA A 607 4.24 4.56 -34.56
N GLU A 608 3.75 3.97 -35.65
CA GLU A 608 2.55 3.15 -35.66
C GLU A 608 2.94 1.67 -35.79
N ALA A 609 2.50 0.86 -34.84
CA ALA A 609 2.71 -0.57 -34.90
C ALA A 609 1.89 -1.19 -36.06
N PRO A 610 2.48 -2.09 -36.86
CA PRO A 610 1.84 -2.73 -38.01
C PRO A 610 0.90 -3.87 -37.55
N VAL A 611 -0.19 -3.53 -36.85
CA VAL A 611 -1.06 -4.47 -36.13
C VAL A 611 -1.60 -5.59 -37.03
N ARG A 612 -2.14 -5.26 -38.21
CA ARG A 612 -2.66 -6.24 -39.17
C ARG A 612 -1.58 -7.20 -39.65
N TRP A 613 -0.42 -6.67 -40.02
CA TRP A 613 0.71 -7.48 -40.50
C TRP A 613 1.20 -8.47 -39.44
N VAL A 614 1.34 -8.00 -38.20
CA VAL A 614 1.75 -8.83 -37.05
C VAL A 614 0.75 -9.96 -36.82
N ALA A 615 -0.55 -9.68 -36.92
CA ALA A 615 -1.59 -10.71 -36.82
C ALA A 615 -1.53 -11.71 -37.97
N ASP A 616 -1.31 -11.25 -39.20
CA ASP A 616 -1.23 -12.09 -40.40
C ASP A 616 0.02 -12.99 -40.41
N HIS A 617 1.14 -12.56 -39.82
CA HIS A 617 2.40 -13.31 -39.83
C HIS A 617 2.65 -14.13 -38.56
N ARG A 618 1.64 -14.31 -37.71
CA ARG A 618 1.73 -15.14 -36.50
C ARG A 618 1.91 -16.63 -36.85
N LEU A 619 2.69 -17.36 -36.05
CA LEU A 619 2.83 -18.81 -36.18
C LEU A 619 2.14 -19.58 -35.05
N GLU A 620 1.90 -18.94 -33.91
CA GLU A 620 1.24 -19.54 -32.75
C GLU A 620 -0.02 -18.77 -32.35
N ARG A 621 -0.89 -19.40 -31.54
CA ARG A 621 -2.10 -18.77 -31.01
C ARG A 621 -1.78 -17.65 -30.00
N TRP A 622 -0.57 -17.67 -29.43
CA TRP A 622 -0.08 -16.73 -28.43
C TRP A 622 1.37 -16.38 -28.75
N GLU A 623 1.61 -15.16 -29.23
CA GLU A 623 2.96 -14.70 -29.56
C GLU A 623 3.24 -13.29 -29.05
N ASP A 624 4.49 -13.04 -28.69
CA ASP A 624 5.00 -11.74 -28.27
C ASP A 624 5.85 -11.10 -29.37
N TRP A 625 5.60 -9.82 -29.61
CA TRP A 625 6.31 -9.01 -30.59
C TRP A 625 6.94 -7.80 -29.93
N ASP A 626 8.27 -7.78 -29.95
CA ASP A 626 9.14 -6.84 -29.26
C ASP A 626 9.34 -5.55 -30.05
N TRP A 627 9.33 -4.40 -29.36
CA TRP A 627 9.43 -3.08 -29.98
C TRP A 627 10.83 -2.49 -29.85
N TRP A 628 11.36 -1.99 -30.96
CA TRP A 628 12.69 -1.40 -31.04
C TRP A 628 12.69 -0.14 -31.90
N LEU A 629 13.62 0.77 -31.60
CA LEU A 629 13.92 1.95 -32.39
C LEU A 629 15.27 1.77 -33.07
N ARG A 630 15.33 2.11 -34.36
CA ARG A 630 16.57 2.25 -35.14
C ARG A 630 16.74 3.74 -35.48
N PRO A 631 17.54 4.51 -34.71
CA PRO A 631 17.60 5.96 -34.84
C PRO A 631 18.20 6.46 -36.15
N ASP A 632 19.07 5.66 -36.77
CA ASP A 632 19.75 5.99 -38.03
C ASP A 632 19.53 4.85 -39.02
N PRO A 633 18.95 5.09 -40.22
CA PRO A 633 18.73 4.04 -41.21
C PRO A 633 20.02 3.39 -41.72
N ALA A 634 21.17 4.08 -41.66
CA ALA A 634 22.46 3.54 -42.07
C ALA A 634 23.11 2.65 -41.00
N ASP A 635 22.71 2.79 -39.73
CA ASP A 635 23.16 1.96 -38.61
C ASP A 635 22.15 0.86 -38.32
N ARG A 636 22.58 -0.40 -38.38
CA ARG A 636 21.72 -1.55 -38.07
C ARG A 636 21.44 -1.74 -36.58
N SER A 637 22.11 -0.98 -35.70
CA SER A 637 21.92 -1.11 -34.27
C SER A 637 20.52 -0.65 -33.83
N ARG A 638 19.94 -1.38 -32.88
CA ARG A 638 18.56 -1.18 -32.40
C ARG A 638 18.57 -0.88 -30.91
N ILE A 639 17.72 0.05 -30.49
CA ILE A 639 17.51 0.41 -29.09
C ILE A 639 16.15 -0.13 -28.68
N ARG A 640 16.08 -0.87 -27.58
CA ARG A 640 14.80 -1.38 -27.07
C ARG A 640 13.92 -0.21 -26.64
N VAL A 641 12.66 -0.19 -27.10
CA VAL A 641 11.66 0.75 -26.57
C VAL A 641 11.19 0.23 -25.22
N CYS A 642 11.30 1.08 -24.21
CA CYS A 642 11.04 0.77 -22.82
C CYS A 642 10.08 1.77 -22.19
N HIS A 643 9.53 1.42 -21.04
CA HIS A 643 8.79 2.28 -20.13
C HIS A 643 9.35 2.02 -18.74
N LEU A 644 10.44 2.71 -18.42
CA LEU A 644 11.32 2.41 -17.28
C LEU A 644 11.54 3.59 -16.35
N LEU A 645 11.32 4.81 -16.82
CA LEU A 645 11.68 6.03 -16.11
C LEU A 645 10.51 6.52 -15.24
N GLU A 646 9.81 5.58 -14.59
CA GLU A 646 8.73 5.85 -13.64
C GLU A 646 9.24 5.87 -12.20
N ASP A 647 8.47 6.49 -11.31
CA ASP A 647 8.74 6.52 -9.87
C ASP A 647 8.25 5.28 -9.11
N PHE A 648 7.77 4.26 -9.83
CA PHE A 648 7.23 3.00 -9.31
C PHE A 648 7.65 1.77 -10.15
N PRO A 649 7.78 0.58 -9.54
CA PRO A 649 8.49 -0.54 -10.16
C PRO A 649 7.65 -1.42 -11.09
N ASP A 650 6.34 -1.55 -10.80
CA ASP A 650 5.45 -2.48 -11.49
C ASP A 650 4.62 -1.79 -12.59
N VAL A 651 5.33 -1.32 -13.62
CA VAL A 651 4.72 -0.71 -14.80
C VAL A 651 3.74 -1.68 -15.49
N LYS A 652 4.04 -2.99 -15.48
CA LYS A 652 3.17 -4.02 -16.07
C LYS A 652 1.82 -4.11 -15.36
N GLY A 653 1.80 -4.09 -14.03
CA GLY A 653 0.58 -4.17 -13.24
C GLY A 653 -0.24 -2.88 -13.24
N ALA A 654 0.45 -1.73 -13.29
CA ALA A 654 -0.15 -0.41 -13.20
C ALA A 654 -0.86 0.04 -14.47
N TYR A 655 -0.26 -0.21 -15.64
CA TYR A 655 -0.79 0.23 -16.92
C TYR A 655 -1.79 -0.79 -17.49
N ALA A 656 -3.02 -0.34 -17.75
CA ALA A 656 -4.04 -1.10 -18.48
C ALA A 656 -4.13 -0.56 -19.91
N TYR A 657 -3.80 -1.41 -20.90
CA TYR A 657 -3.94 -1.08 -22.31
C TYR A 657 -5.11 -1.86 -22.94
N PRO A 658 -5.96 -1.23 -23.76
CA PRO A 658 -6.96 -1.93 -24.57
C PRO A 658 -6.32 -2.89 -25.57
N ALA A 659 -7.08 -3.88 -26.00
CA ALA A 659 -6.72 -4.71 -27.14
C ALA A 659 -7.43 -4.19 -28.39
N VAL A 660 -6.73 -4.21 -29.52
CA VAL A 660 -7.31 -3.98 -30.85
C VAL A 660 -7.93 -5.30 -31.32
N PRO A 661 -9.27 -5.37 -31.49
CA PRO A 661 -9.92 -6.52 -32.09
C PRO A 661 -9.82 -6.45 -33.62
N LEU A 662 -9.17 -7.44 -34.23
CA LEU A 662 -9.16 -7.63 -35.67
C LEU A 662 -10.22 -8.67 -36.02
N VAL A 663 -11.38 -8.23 -36.48
CA VAL A 663 -12.47 -9.12 -36.92
C VAL A 663 -12.15 -9.60 -38.35
N GLY A 664 -11.99 -10.91 -38.50
CA GLY A 664 -11.59 -11.54 -39.75
C GLY A 664 -12.77 -11.91 -40.62
N ASP A 665 -13.17 -11.01 -41.51
CA ASP A 665 -13.95 -11.38 -42.71
C ASP A 665 -13.08 -11.38 -43.98
N GLU A 666 -11.85 -10.85 -43.91
CA GLU A 666 -10.92 -10.80 -45.04
C GLU A 666 -9.91 -11.97 -44.99
N PRO A 667 -9.84 -12.81 -46.04
CA PRO A 667 -8.85 -13.87 -46.14
C PRO A 667 -7.44 -13.27 -46.21
N SER A 668 -6.53 -13.79 -45.38
CA SER A 668 -5.12 -13.40 -45.37
C SER A 668 -4.31 -14.48 -46.08
N GLU A 669 -3.63 -14.11 -47.16
CA GLU A 669 -2.69 -15.00 -47.87
C GLU A 669 -1.46 -15.39 -47.02
N TYR A 670 -1.23 -14.67 -45.91
CA TYR A 670 -0.06 -14.82 -45.05
C TYR A 670 -0.33 -15.59 -43.75
N ALA A 671 -1.59 -15.79 -43.37
CA ALA A 671 -1.95 -16.46 -42.12
C ALA A 671 -1.62 -17.97 -42.17
N VAL A 672 -0.53 -18.35 -41.49
CA VAL A 672 -0.03 -19.74 -41.48
C VAL A 672 -0.91 -20.69 -40.65
N ILE A 673 -1.64 -20.17 -39.65
CA ILE A 673 -2.57 -20.95 -38.80
C ILE A 673 -3.90 -20.20 -38.57
N HIS A 674 -5.00 -20.86 -38.97
CA HIS A 674 -6.43 -20.55 -38.76
C HIS A 674 -6.97 -19.19 -39.30
N PRO A 675 -7.83 -19.20 -40.35
CA PRO A 675 -8.22 -17.99 -41.09
C PRO A 675 -9.40 -17.19 -40.52
N ALA A 676 -10.15 -17.64 -39.50
CA ALA A 676 -11.37 -16.91 -39.10
C ALA A 676 -11.73 -17.06 -37.62
N ARG A 677 -11.29 -16.08 -36.81
CA ARG A 677 -11.84 -15.65 -35.51
C ARG A 677 -11.29 -14.24 -35.22
N PRO A 678 -11.96 -13.41 -34.39
CA PRO A 678 -11.34 -12.17 -33.95
C PRO A 678 -9.97 -12.45 -33.34
N VAL A 679 -8.95 -11.77 -33.84
CA VAL A 679 -7.59 -11.79 -33.28
C VAL A 679 -7.43 -10.53 -32.45
N TRP A 680 -6.93 -10.65 -31.22
CA TRP A 680 -6.69 -9.49 -30.38
C TRP A 680 -5.21 -9.18 -30.34
N VAL A 681 -4.85 -7.97 -30.73
CA VAL A 681 -3.48 -7.44 -30.57
C VAL A 681 -3.50 -6.42 -29.46
N ARG A 682 -2.67 -6.63 -28.44
CA ARG A 682 -2.65 -5.76 -27.26
C ARG A 682 -1.23 -5.30 -26.96
N PRO A 683 -0.98 -3.98 -26.84
CA PRO A 683 0.31 -3.50 -26.36
C PRO A 683 0.43 -3.79 -24.86
N TYR A 684 1.64 -4.05 -24.40
CA TYR A 684 1.91 -4.22 -22.99
C TYR A 684 3.33 -3.82 -22.65
N CYS A 685 3.54 -3.50 -21.37
CA CYS A 685 4.87 -3.33 -20.80
C CYS A 685 5.25 -4.59 -20.03
N SER A 686 6.43 -5.14 -20.28
CA SER A 686 6.93 -6.32 -19.57
C SER A 686 7.33 -5.99 -18.13
N ALA A 687 7.61 -7.01 -17.29
CA ALA A 687 8.20 -6.78 -15.97
C ALA A 687 9.64 -6.20 -16.04
N SER A 688 10.31 -6.33 -17.18
CA SER A 688 11.59 -5.66 -17.48
C SER A 688 11.39 -4.27 -18.09
N GLY A 689 10.16 -3.76 -18.09
CA GLY A 689 9.82 -2.42 -18.61
C GLY A 689 9.95 -2.32 -20.11
N ALA A 690 10.07 -3.44 -20.84
CA ALA A 690 10.19 -3.42 -22.29
C ALA A 690 8.79 -3.33 -22.90
N MET A 691 8.63 -2.46 -23.89
CA MET A 691 7.39 -2.40 -24.67
C MET A 691 7.36 -3.54 -25.69
N ALA A 692 6.16 -4.07 -25.87
CA ALA A 692 5.84 -5.15 -26.79
C ALA A 692 4.33 -5.13 -27.09
N MET A 693 3.91 -5.99 -28.00
CA MET A 693 2.51 -6.36 -28.16
C MET A 693 2.35 -7.88 -28.13
N ASN A 694 1.23 -8.36 -27.60
CA ASN A 694 0.86 -9.76 -27.65
C ASN A 694 -0.28 -9.97 -28.65
N VAL A 695 -0.16 -10.99 -29.48
CA VAL A 695 -1.21 -11.46 -30.40
C VAL A 695 -1.88 -12.66 -29.75
N VAL A 696 -3.21 -12.62 -29.62
CA VAL A 696 -3.98 -13.69 -28.99
C VAL A 696 -5.16 -14.07 -29.87
N ASP A 697 -5.22 -15.36 -30.17
CA ASP A 697 -6.41 -16.05 -30.67
C ASP A 697 -7.09 -16.74 -29.47
N ARG A 698 -8.31 -16.31 -29.10
CA ARG A 698 -9.07 -16.88 -27.97
C ARG A 698 -9.91 -18.07 -28.41
#